data_AF-A0A142Y323-F1
#
_entry.id   AF-A0A142Y323-F1
#
_cell.length_a   1.000
_cell.length_b   1.000
_cell.length_c   1.000
_cell.angle_alpha   90.00
_cell.angle_beta   90.00
_cell.angle_gamma   90.00
#
_symmetry.space_group_name_H-M   'P 1'
#
loop_
_entity.id
_entity.type
_entity.pdbx_description
1 polymer ?
#
loop_
_entity_poly.entity_id
_entity_poly.type
_entity_poly.pdbx_seq_one_letter_code
_entity_poly.pdbx_strand_id
1 'polypeptide(L)'
;MVIRVALLTSLFLWLVASSVSGETVRKAQSLEALLKSAPKPWLIDEILTRGDARRGAILFHTSAAACVRCHAIDKGQAPVGPRLSEIRSQDSRLVSDRSYLLTALLEPSRDIRPEFRVNTIRTDEDSIFSGLVVKETADSVQLRASNDLNQLHSIPKSQIESRVESKASLMPDGLIGTLRDQGEFYDLAAYVFAVAEGGPDTEQELMPLPDQIAVQEDWLDLNHKGILTKLAKKDFEAGQAIYQGYCIDCHGKDGNTPNLPTARAFGKQPLKFGNDPYRMFLTLTKGNGLMGSMRHLTPYQRYQVIHYIREAFMKPSNPDYTPLDATYLDSLPTGSELGDEIPVISRDYGAALGSQFQRNHPSALTTSTGSWTLSYDLHSMDIAGVWRNAFLDLSETQHQKGRGEGVAEPGASPVETMMGWKWGHNGTLDYDRNHLPPRGPMPREWLVYRGYYRHGREIMLSYEIDRRPVLEKLISVKEDSNRTLDGNALRRRMRIAPGRELVLSVAKWSGATTGSSPVEKRTIHRDGRVYSMAQVRHRSDPSNPERDAESPWVTVVVDSDSVRLDIDREGRVVWTIPESESPLECEILLSPTQPAGLDPAQVGKAETVSNSDALGDRLARILTGWKDSDFEDWKQGSALWPERLQTVGWLGLEQEGYALDTISIPKSNPWNAWLRTAAIDFFSDGRMVVSTYGGDVWLVSGIDATLKQIEWKRFASGLYEPLGIKIVNEVPYVTCKDRVVRLHDTNGDDEADFYENFFDDPDVSTHFHAFNFDLQIDREGWLVYAKGGHGADYSIPGAILRISPDGTRKEEFATGFRVPNGMGVLPDGRLTCSDNQGQWMPASKINLLRRGGYYGWVPTYGQKGKWSTDGGKIDLSQVVPPEDFDRPLVWIPHEFDNSSGGQLWAGDSRWGPLSGHLLHTSFGKGWMYYVLTQQVGDRTQGAIIKLPFDFQTGIMRARTHPRDGQVYAVGLQGWNGSGRIGLRDEGIQRLRYTGRDWKMVSDAKVKRGEIVLQCNFPIAADSILREGAVTVEAWNYRWSSAYGSDQYSPTTGKPGVDSLALKRIALDKEGTVLRIEAPQLRPVDQLHVTLRVKAQDGTSFEEEVYWTIHAIPEELPKD
;
A
#
# COMPACT_ATOMS: atom_id res chain seq x y z
N MET A 1 21.53 -15.49 57.80
CA MET A 1 20.36 -15.42 56.90
C MET A 1 20.20 -14.08 56.16
N VAL A 2 20.98 -13.03 56.50
CA VAL A 2 20.88 -11.68 55.89
C VAL A 2 21.81 -11.49 54.67
N ILE A 3 22.83 -12.33 54.48
CA ILE A 3 23.81 -12.20 53.38
C ILE A 3 23.35 -12.88 52.06
N ARG A 4 22.36 -13.78 52.11
CA ARG A 4 21.83 -14.45 50.91
C ARG A 4 20.73 -13.69 50.17
N VAL A 5 20.10 -12.68 50.80
CA VAL A 5 19.02 -11.90 50.16
C VAL A 5 19.57 -10.76 49.31
N ALA A 6 20.71 -10.17 49.68
CA ALA A 6 21.33 -9.06 48.93
C ALA A 6 22.03 -9.51 47.62
N LEU A 7 22.48 -10.76 47.53
CA LEU A 7 23.09 -11.34 46.31
C LEU A 7 22.04 -11.85 45.31
N LEU A 8 20.82 -12.15 45.78
CA LEU A 8 19.71 -12.56 44.91
C LEU A 8 18.96 -11.36 44.30
N THR A 9 18.90 -10.22 44.99
CA THR A 9 18.33 -8.98 44.43
C THR A 9 19.25 -8.29 43.42
N SER A 10 20.57 -8.45 43.53
CA SER A 10 21.53 -7.91 42.56
C SER A 10 21.67 -8.78 41.29
N LEU A 11 21.48 -10.11 41.38
CA LEU A 11 21.39 -10.97 40.18
C LEU A 11 20.05 -10.81 39.43
N PHE A 12 18.95 -10.50 40.12
CA PHE A 12 17.64 -10.30 39.48
C PHE A 12 17.55 -8.95 38.73
N LEU A 13 18.31 -7.93 39.16
CA LEU A 13 18.46 -6.68 38.41
C LEU A 13 19.38 -6.79 37.18
N TRP A 14 20.23 -7.81 37.10
CA TRP A 14 21.08 -8.08 35.92
C TRP A 14 20.40 -8.99 34.89
N LEU A 15 19.50 -9.89 35.31
CA LEU A 15 18.73 -10.76 34.41
C LEU A 15 17.43 -10.15 33.85
N VAL A 16 17.01 -8.98 34.33
CA VAL A 16 15.84 -8.25 33.79
C VAL A 16 16.24 -7.14 32.81
N ALA A 17 17.55 -6.87 32.64
CA ALA A 17 18.09 -5.97 31.62
C ALA A 17 18.37 -6.66 30.27
N SER A 18 18.08 -7.95 30.13
CA SER A 18 18.38 -8.76 28.95
C SER A 18 17.16 -9.59 28.52
N SER A 19 16.11 -8.91 28.04
CA SER A 19 15.05 -9.49 27.17
C SER A 19 13.94 -8.49 26.79
N VAL A 20 14.27 -7.22 26.58
CA VAL A 20 13.44 -6.31 25.77
C VAL A 20 14.27 -5.90 24.54
N SER A 21 14.58 -6.86 23.68
CA SER A 21 15.35 -6.69 22.44
C SER A 21 14.50 -6.08 21.30
N GLY A 22 13.82 -4.96 21.55
CA GLY A 22 12.87 -4.42 20.56
C GLY A 22 12.92 -2.92 20.29
N GLU A 23 13.65 -2.13 21.08
CA GLU A 23 13.66 -0.68 20.94
C GLU A 23 15.07 -0.17 20.60
N THR A 24 15.20 0.44 19.42
CA THR A 24 16.43 1.13 18.98
C THR A 24 16.73 2.31 19.91
N VAL A 25 18.01 2.63 20.16
CA VAL A 25 18.40 3.79 20.97
C VAL A 25 17.99 5.11 20.32
N ARG A 26 18.06 5.19 18.99
CA ARG A 26 17.68 6.38 18.23
C ARG A 26 16.19 6.33 17.88
N LYS A 27 15.38 7.02 18.69
CA LYS A 27 13.91 7.06 18.58
C LYS A 27 13.45 8.36 17.91
N ALA A 28 12.36 8.25 17.14
CA ALA A 28 11.62 9.44 16.73
C ALA A 28 11.04 10.13 17.97
N GLN A 29 11.03 11.46 17.97
CA GLN A 29 10.36 12.20 19.04
C GLN A 29 8.84 12.02 18.92
N SER A 30 8.14 11.98 20.05
CA SER A 30 6.67 11.91 20.01
C SER A 30 6.10 13.20 19.41
N LEU A 31 4.96 13.08 18.72
CA LEU A 31 4.25 14.23 18.15
C LEU A 31 4.02 15.32 19.20
N GLU A 32 3.63 14.94 20.42
CA GLU A 32 3.42 15.88 21.51
C GLU A 32 4.70 16.62 21.93
N ALA A 33 5.83 15.92 22.04
CA ALA A 33 7.12 16.55 22.35
C ALA A 33 7.52 17.56 21.27
N LEU A 34 7.32 17.19 20.00
CA LEU A 34 7.57 18.07 18.87
C LEU A 34 6.68 19.31 18.89
N LEU A 35 5.38 19.15 19.11
CA LEU A 35 4.42 20.26 19.20
C LEU A 35 4.77 21.20 20.36
N LYS A 36 5.17 20.66 21.51
CA LYS A 36 5.62 21.45 22.68
C LYS A 36 6.90 22.24 22.41
N SER A 37 7.80 21.69 21.59
CA SER A 37 9.06 22.35 21.23
C SER A 37 8.90 23.44 20.16
N ALA A 38 7.81 23.40 19.39
CA ALA A 38 7.59 24.31 18.27
C ALA A 38 7.32 25.76 18.75
N PRO A 39 7.81 26.79 18.03
CA PRO A 39 7.47 28.17 18.34
C PRO A 39 5.96 28.41 18.22
N LYS A 40 5.32 28.82 19.32
CA LYS A 40 3.86 29.01 19.39
C LYS A 40 3.29 29.93 18.29
N PRO A 41 3.90 31.08 17.95
CA PRO A 41 3.40 31.93 16.87
C PRO A 41 3.39 31.21 15.51
N TRP A 42 4.43 30.43 15.22
CA TRP A 42 4.50 29.63 13.99
C TRP A 42 3.46 28.52 13.99
N LEU A 43 3.30 27.82 15.12
CA LEU A 43 2.32 26.74 15.23
C LEU A 43 0.88 27.25 15.06
N ILE A 44 0.58 28.43 15.60
CA ILE A 44 -0.71 29.11 15.40
C ILE A 44 -0.94 29.45 13.92
N ASP A 45 0.07 29.98 13.22
CA ASP A 45 -0.03 30.28 11.78
C ASP A 45 -0.31 29.02 10.95
N GLU A 46 0.37 27.91 11.27
CA GLU A 46 0.15 26.61 10.61
C GLU A 46 -1.26 26.06 10.90
N ILE A 47 -1.75 26.16 12.14
CA ILE A 47 -3.12 25.76 12.51
C ILE A 47 -4.15 26.58 11.72
N LEU A 48 -3.99 27.90 11.65
CA LEU A 48 -4.93 28.78 10.94
C LEU A 48 -4.87 28.60 9.43
N THR A 49 -3.70 28.25 8.90
CA THR A 49 -3.51 28.05 7.46
C THR A 49 -4.03 26.69 7.00
N ARG A 50 -3.84 25.63 7.79
CA ARG A 50 -4.02 24.24 7.33
C ARG A 50 -5.11 23.47 8.08
N GLY A 51 -5.45 23.88 9.29
CA GLY A 51 -6.48 23.24 10.10
C GLY A 51 -7.88 23.52 9.56
N ASP A 52 -8.72 22.48 9.57
CA ASP A 52 -10.12 22.57 9.19
C ASP A 52 -11.01 22.37 10.43
N ALA A 53 -11.71 23.43 10.81
CA ALA A 53 -12.55 23.44 11.99
C ALA A 53 -13.74 22.46 11.91
N ARG A 54 -14.25 22.11 10.72
CA ARG A 54 -15.32 21.11 10.58
C ARG A 54 -14.79 19.69 10.82
N ARG A 55 -13.61 19.38 10.29
CA ARG A 55 -12.92 18.12 10.62
C ARG A 55 -12.53 18.06 12.09
N GLY A 56 -12.07 19.19 12.64
CA GLY A 56 -11.79 19.37 14.05
C GLY A 56 -13.00 19.15 14.95
N ALA A 57 -14.19 19.59 14.52
CA ALA A 57 -15.43 19.34 15.22
C ALA A 57 -15.74 17.83 15.27
N ILE A 58 -15.60 17.11 14.15
CA ILE A 58 -15.77 15.65 14.15
C ILE A 58 -14.80 15.00 15.15
N LEU A 59 -13.52 15.36 15.13
CA LEU A 59 -12.52 14.86 16.10
C LEU A 59 -12.91 15.21 17.54
N PHE A 60 -13.34 16.44 17.81
CA PHE A 60 -13.75 16.87 19.14
C PHE A 60 -14.94 16.06 19.69
N HIS A 61 -15.89 15.69 18.82
CA HIS A 61 -17.09 14.94 19.16
C HIS A 61 -16.89 13.41 19.17
N THR A 62 -15.93 12.87 18.42
CA THR A 62 -15.78 11.42 18.18
C THR A 62 -14.46 10.82 18.68
N SER A 63 -13.45 11.64 18.96
CA SER A 63 -12.12 11.16 19.36
C SER A 63 -12.13 10.37 20.66
N ALA A 64 -11.12 9.51 20.82
CA ALA A 64 -10.85 8.81 22.07
C ALA A 64 -10.62 9.76 23.25
N ALA A 65 -10.13 10.99 22.97
CA ALA A 65 -9.93 12.05 23.96
C ALA A 65 -11.23 12.57 24.59
N ALA A 66 -12.39 12.25 23.98
CA ALA A 66 -13.71 12.52 24.53
C ALA A 66 -13.95 13.99 24.92
N CYS A 67 -13.36 14.94 24.18
CA CYS A 67 -13.36 16.38 24.49
C CYS A 67 -14.78 16.92 24.74
N VAL A 68 -15.74 16.53 23.90
CA VAL A 68 -17.16 16.89 24.02
C VAL A 68 -17.77 16.59 25.40
N ARG A 69 -17.32 15.53 26.08
CA ARG A 69 -17.92 15.09 27.36
C ARG A 69 -17.62 16.02 28.51
N CYS A 70 -16.50 16.73 28.45
CA CYS A 70 -16.09 17.70 29.47
C CYS A 70 -16.48 19.12 29.10
N HIS A 71 -16.51 19.43 27.79
CA HIS A 71 -16.64 20.79 27.26
C HIS A 71 -18.03 21.14 26.70
N ALA A 72 -18.90 20.15 26.43
CA ALA A 72 -20.25 20.35 25.86
C ALA A 72 -21.36 19.68 26.71
N ILE A 73 -21.39 19.98 28.02
CA ILE A 73 -22.39 19.44 28.97
C ILE A 73 -23.69 20.27 28.93
N ASP A 74 -24.85 19.59 28.99
CA ASP A 74 -26.21 20.16 28.97
C ASP A 74 -26.41 21.43 29.84
N LYS A 75 -27.31 22.32 29.38
CA LYS A 75 -27.75 23.51 30.11
C LYS A 75 -28.44 23.11 31.42
N GLY A 76 -27.70 23.13 32.53
CA GLY A 76 -28.21 22.86 33.87
C GLY A 76 -27.25 22.10 34.79
N GLN A 77 -26.22 21.46 34.24
CA GLN A 77 -25.15 20.83 35.02
C GLN A 77 -23.90 21.73 35.05
N ALA A 78 -23.22 21.79 36.19
CA ALA A 78 -21.94 22.48 36.30
C ALA A 78 -20.92 21.91 35.30
N PRO A 79 -20.14 22.71 34.59
CA PRO A 79 -19.20 22.22 33.59
C PRO A 79 -18.01 21.50 34.23
N VAL A 80 -17.45 20.48 33.57
CA VAL A 80 -16.24 19.75 34.01
C VAL A 80 -14.97 20.41 33.45
N GLY A 81 -15.05 20.96 32.24
CA GLY A 81 -14.09 21.89 31.66
C GLY A 81 -14.78 23.15 31.13
N PRO A 82 -14.04 24.21 30.78
CA PRO A 82 -14.64 25.46 30.29
C PRO A 82 -15.45 25.20 29.02
N ARG A 83 -16.66 25.78 28.95
CA ARG A 83 -17.48 25.76 27.74
C ARG A 83 -16.81 26.63 26.69
N LEU A 84 -16.33 26.02 25.61
CA LEU A 84 -15.49 26.69 24.62
C LEU A 84 -16.17 27.95 24.07
N SER A 85 -17.46 27.87 23.73
CA SER A 85 -18.27 28.98 23.21
C SER A 85 -18.53 30.11 24.20
N GLU A 86 -18.29 29.90 25.50
CA GLU A 86 -18.48 30.91 26.55
C GLU A 86 -17.16 31.53 27.02
N ILE A 87 -15.99 31.00 26.61
CA ILE A 87 -14.69 31.49 27.11
C ILE A 87 -14.53 32.99 26.82
N ARG A 88 -14.87 33.44 25.61
CA ARG A 88 -14.75 34.85 25.22
C ARG A 88 -15.64 35.79 26.03
N SER A 89 -16.85 35.37 26.38
CA SER A 89 -17.77 36.19 27.17
C SER A 89 -17.39 36.22 28.66
N GLN A 90 -16.73 35.17 29.16
CA GLN A 90 -16.21 35.09 30.53
C GLN A 90 -14.90 35.86 30.72
N ASP A 91 -13.94 35.71 29.80
CA ASP A 91 -12.68 36.46 29.79
C ASP A 91 -12.11 36.57 28.37
N SER A 92 -12.40 37.70 27.72
CA SER A 92 -11.98 37.97 26.34
C SER A 92 -10.46 37.98 26.13
N ARG A 93 -9.67 38.18 27.19
CA ARG A 93 -8.19 38.18 27.12
C ARG A 93 -7.64 36.80 26.80
N LEU A 94 -8.29 35.75 27.31
CA LEU A 94 -7.91 34.35 27.11
C LEU A 94 -8.08 33.87 25.65
N VAL A 95 -8.92 34.58 24.90
CA VAL A 95 -9.21 34.29 23.49
C VAL A 95 -8.46 35.23 22.56
N SER A 96 -8.14 36.46 23.01
CA SER A 96 -7.32 37.41 22.25
C SER A 96 -5.88 36.93 22.03
N ASP A 97 -5.38 36.04 22.90
CA ASP A 97 -4.10 35.36 22.73
C ASP A 97 -4.31 33.85 22.55
N ARG A 98 -4.33 33.41 21.28
CA ARG A 98 -4.42 31.98 20.91
C ARG A 98 -3.32 31.12 21.55
N SER A 99 -2.21 31.72 22.00
CA SER A 99 -1.15 31.00 22.72
C SER A 99 -1.65 30.44 24.05
N TYR A 100 -2.62 31.09 24.69
CA TYR A 100 -3.27 30.56 25.89
C TYR A 100 -4.00 29.26 25.59
N LEU A 101 -4.92 29.26 24.61
CA LEU A 101 -5.69 28.08 24.19
C LEU A 101 -4.78 26.94 23.72
N LEU A 102 -3.79 27.27 22.88
CA LEU A 102 -2.79 26.31 22.41
C LEU A 102 -2.04 25.67 23.58
N THR A 103 -1.68 26.46 24.60
CA THR A 103 -1.00 25.87 25.74
C THR A 103 -1.94 25.07 26.64
N ALA A 104 -3.20 25.47 26.78
CA ALA A 104 -4.17 24.66 27.51
C ALA A 104 -4.38 23.28 26.86
N LEU A 105 -4.26 23.18 25.53
CA LEU A 105 -4.31 21.91 24.80
C LEU A 105 -3.05 21.05 25.00
N LEU A 106 -1.86 21.65 24.91
CA LEU A 106 -0.57 20.93 24.98
C LEU A 106 -0.11 20.65 26.42
N GLU A 107 -0.45 21.51 27.37
CA GLU A 107 0.00 21.48 28.76
C GLU A 107 -1.18 21.78 29.70
N PRO A 108 -2.20 20.91 29.78
CA PRO A 108 -3.45 21.21 30.49
C PRO A 108 -3.29 21.44 31.99
N SER A 109 -2.22 20.93 32.60
CA SER A 109 -1.90 21.15 34.02
C SER A 109 -1.08 22.43 34.29
N ARG A 110 -0.65 23.18 33.25
CA ARG A 110 0.20 24.37 33.41
C ARG A 110 -0.54 25.55 34.05
N ASP A 111 -1.78 25.77 33.63
CA ASP A 111 -2.62 26.86 34.12
C ASP A 111 -4.08 26.39 34.29
N ILE A 112 -4.47 26.09 35.53
CA ILE A 112 -5.80 25.57 35.87
C ILE A 112 -6.59 26.66 36.61
N ARG A 113 -7.69 27.12 36.00
CA ARG A 113 -8.61 28.08 36.62
C ARG A 113 -9.16 27.51 37.94
N PRO A 114 -9.30 28.32 39.00
CA PRO A 114 -9.67 27.84 40.35
C PRO A 114 -10.91 26.94 40.40
N GLU A 115 -11.93 27.23 39.61
CA GLU A 115 -13.19 26.48 39.52
C GLU A 115 -13.04 25.07 38.91
N PHE A 116 -11.97 24.81 38.16
CA PHE A 116 -11.68 23.49 37.57
C PHE A 116 -10.59 22.72 38.33
N ARG A 117 -10.12 23.23 39.48
CA ARG A 117 -9.16 22.52 40.32
C ARG A 117 -9.85 21.38 41.06
N VAL A 118 -9.29 20.18 40.94
CA VAL A 118 -9.74 19.04 41.74
C VAL A 118 -9.40 19.28 43.19
N ASN A 119 -10.38 19.12 44.05
CA ASN A 119 -10.24 19.21 45.49
C ASN A 119 -10.36 17.82 46.09
N THR A 120 -9.36 17.43 46.88
CA THR A 120 -9.42 16.24 47.72
C THR A 120 -9.71 16.68 49.14
N ILE A 121 -10.88 16.28 49.64
CA ILE A 121 -11.38 16.59 50.98
C ILE A 121 -11.33 15.30 51.81
N ARG A 122 -10.63 15.34 52.94
CA ARG A 122 -10.69 14.30 53.97
C ARG A 122 -11.62 14.76 55.09
N THR A 123 -12.56 13.91 55.47
CA THR A 123 -13.47 14.17 56.58
C THR A 123 -12.96 13.59 57.89
N ASP A 124 -13.53 14.06 59.00
CA ASP A 124 -13.32 13.55 60.36
C ASP A 124 -13.75 12.07 60.54
N GLU A 125 -14.65 11.57 59.68
CA GLU A 125 -15.02 10.16 59.54
C GLU A 125 -14.08 9.32 58.64
N ASP A 126 -12.85 9.80 58.40
CA ASP A 126 -11.84 9.15 57.54
C ASP A 126 -12.28 8.90 56.07
N SER A 127 -13.35 9.56 55.62
CA SER A 127 -13.81 9.47 54.24
C SER A 127 -13.07 10.46 53.35
N ILE A 128 -12.68 10.02 52.15
CA ILE A 128 -11.96 10.85 51.16
C ILE A 128 -12.87 11.08 49.96
N PHE A 129 -13.15 12.35 49.68
CA PHE A 129 -13.89 12.79 48.51
C PHE A 129 -12.95 13.55 47.58
N SER A 130 -12.95 13.22 46.29
CA SER A 130 -12.14 13.92 45.29
C SER A 130 -13.00 14.37 44.12
N GLY A 131 -13.03 15.68 43.87
CA GLY A 131 -13.97 16.24 42.91
C GLY A 131 -13.82 17.73 42.63
N LEU A 132 -14.61 18.24 41.68
CA LEU A 132 -14.70 19.68 41.38
C LEU A 132 -15.68 20.37 42.32
N VAL A 133 -15.34 21.54 42.83
CA VAL A 133 -16.27 22.34 43.65
C VAL A 133 -17.32 22.96 42.74
N VAL A 134 -18.55 22.47 42.84
CA VAL A 134 -19.69 22.97 42.07
C VAL A 134 -20.34 24.17 42.75
N LYS A 135 -20.40 24.13 44.07
CA LYS A 135 -21.01 25.17 44.90
C LYS A 135 -20.40 25.13 46.28
N GLU A 136 -20.12 26.30 46.84
CA GLU A 136 -19.66 26.44 48.21
C GLU A 136 -20.54 27.48 48.93
N THR A 137 -21.06 27.12 50.11
CA THR A 137 -21.84 28.00 50.97
C THR A 137 -21.09 28.28 52.27
N ALA A 138 -21.71 29.02 53.21
CA ALA A 138 -21.13 29.23 54.53
C ALA A 138 -20.92 27.91 55.30
N ASP A 139 -21.80 26.92 55.08
CA ASP A 139 -21.88 25.71 55.92
C ASP A 139 -21.47 24.42 55.19
N SER A 140 -21.44 24.40 53.85
CA SER A 140 -21.15 23.18 53.08
C SER A 140 -20.37 23.42 51.78
N VAL A 141 -19.65 22.37 51.34
CA VAL A 141 -18.98 22.27 50.04
C VAL A 141 -19.66 21.16 49.23
N GLN A 142 -20.12 21.50 48.03
CA GLN A 142 -20.64 20.52 47.08
C GLN A 142 -19.56 20.15 46.07
N LEU A 143 -19.13 18.89 46.10
CA LEU A 143 -18.17 18.31 45.16
C LEU A 143 -18.87 17.45 44.11
N ARG A 144 -18.48 17.59 42.85
CA ARG A 144 -18.75 16.62 41.81
C ARG A 144 -17.65 15.59 41.75
N ALA A 145 -18.00 14.31 41.90
CA ALA A 145 -17.00 13.25 41.99
C ALA A 145 -16.18 13.13 40.70
N SER A 146 -14.85 13.02 40.83
CA SER A 146 -13.92 12.86 39.71
C SER A 146 -14.05 11.50 39.00
N ASN A 147 -14.58 10.49 39.69
CA ASN A 147 -14.77 9.11 39.20
C ASN A 147 -16.18 8.85 38.63
N ASP A 148 -17.12 9.76 38.86
CA ASP A 148 -18.47 9.76 38.29
C ASP A 148 -18.97 11.20 38.18
N LEU A 149 -18.83 11.78 36.98
CA LEU A 149 -19.14 13.18 36.72
C LEU A 149 -20.63 13.52 36.90
N ASN A 150 -21.51 12.52 37.07
CA ASN A 150 -22.92 12.71 37.38
C ASN A 150 -23.22 12.71 38.90
N GLN A 151 -22.25 12.33 39.74
CA GLN A 151 -22.44 12.21 41.18
C GLN A 151 -22.03 13.51 41.91
N LEU A 152 -22.92 14.01 42.77
CA LEU A 152 -22.67 15.15 43.66
C LEU A 152 -22.60 14.69 45.12
N HIS A 153 -21.57 15.13 45.84
CA HIS A 153 -21.41 14.97 47.28
C HIS A 153 -21.56 16.33 47.95
N SER A 154 -22.39 16.41 48.99
CA SER A 154 -22.51 17.62 49.82
C SER A 154 -21.85 17.34 51.16
N ILE A 155 -20.75 18.05 51.46
CA ILE A 155 -19.93 17.83 52.64
C ILE A 155 -20.07 19.05 53.57
N PRO A 156 -20.58 18.90 54.79
CA PRO A 156 -20.57 19.95 55.81
C PRO A 156 -19.14 20.41 56.10
N LYS A 157 -18.90 21.73 56.14
CA LYS A 157 -17.55 22.27 56.44
C LYS A 157 -17.05 21.89 57.83
N SER A 158 -17.95 21.67 58.78
CA SER A 158 -17.63 21.18 60.13
C SER A 158 -16.99 19.79 60.13
N GLN A 159 -17.22 18.99 59.09
CA GLN A 159 -16.67 17.63 58.94
C GLN A 159 -15.35 17.62 58.14
N ILE A 160 -14.90 18.76 57.61
CA ILE A 160 -13.68 18.82 56.78
C ILE A 160 -12.45 18.94 57.67
N GLU A 161 -11.62 17.91 57.69
CA GLU A 161 -10.35 17.92 58.42
C GLU A 161 -9.22 18.53 57.56
N SER A 162 -9.17 18.19 56.28
CA SER A 162 -8.19 18.77 55.34
C SER A 162 -8.73 18.85 53.91
N ARG A 163 -8.25 19.86 53.18
CA ARG A 163 -8.57 20.10 51.76
C ARG A 163 -7.29 20.39 51.01
N VAL A 164 -7.03 19.63 49.95
CA VAL A 164 -5.86 19.80 49.09
C VAL A 164 -6.32 20.03 47.66
N GLU A 165 -5.86 21.13 47.05
CA GLU A 165 -6.04 21.38 45.63
C GLU A 165 -5.01 20.60 44.81
N SER A 166 -5.47 19.88 43.80
CA SER A 166 -4.61 19.21 42.83
C SER A 166 -3.91 20.22 41.93
N LYS A 167 -2.64 19.96 41.63
CA LYS A 167 -1.88 20.65 40.57
C LYS A 167 -2.09 20.02 39.19
N ALA A 168 -2.73 18.86 39.13
CA ALA A 168 -3.06 18.16 37.89
C ALA A 168 -4.50 18.48 37.44
N SER A 169 -4.66 18.73 36.15
CA SER A 169 -5.96 18.96 35.51
C SER A 169 -6.77 17.66 35.38
N LEU A 170 -8.10 17.79 35.28
CA LEU A 170 -8.97 16.67 34.86
C LEU A 170 -8.86 16.38 33.36
N MET A 171 -8.39 17.34 32.56
CA MET A 171 -7.94 17.09 31.20
C MET A 171 -6.53 16.46 31.30
N PRO A 172 -6.36 15.16 31.03
CA PRO A 172 -5.08 14.50 31.28
C PRO A 172 -3.97 15.02 30.37
N ASP A 173 -2.73 15.03 30.89
CA ASP A 173 -1.54 15.17 30.05
C ASP A 173 -1.46 13.97 29.08
N GLY A 174 -0.88 14.16 27.89
CA GLY A 174 -0.75 13.09 26.89
C GLY A 174 -1.96 12.88 25.98
N LEU A 175 -3.09 13.58 26.19
CA LEU A 175 -4.28 13.46 25.32
C LEU A 175 -3.97 13.71 23.85
N ILE A 176 -3.10 14.68 23.54
CA ILE A 176 -2.70 15.00 22.17
C ILE A 176 -1.93 13.84 21.52
N GLY A 177 -1.25 13.01 22.32
CA GLY A 177 -0.61 11.79 21.84
C GLY A 177 -1.58 10.73 21.30
N THR A 178 -2.89 10.84 21.60
CA THR A 178 -3.92 9.94 21.07
C THR A 178 -4.37 10.30 19.65
N LEU A 179 -3.93 11.45 19.12
CA LEU A 179 -4.20 11.86 17.75
C LEU A 179 -3.27 11.10 16.79
N ARG A 180 -3.76 10.84 15.57
CA ARG A 180 -3.04 10.02 14.60
C ARG A 180 -1.86 10.73 13.96
N ASP A 181 -1.95 12.04 13.79
CA ASP A 181 -0.89 12.86 13.18
C ASP A 181 -1.03 14.36 13.51
N GLN A 182 -0.06 15.14 13.01
CA GLN A 182 -0.03 16.59 13.12
C GLN A 182 -1.24 17.29 12.46
N GLY A 183 -1.80 16.72 11.40
CA GLY A 183 -2.97 17.28 10.71
C GLY A 183 -4.24 17.20 11.57
N GLU A 184 -4.46 16.08 12.26
CA GLU A 184 -5.56 15.97 13.23
C GLU A 184 -5.44 16.97 14.38
N PHE A 185 -4.21 17.23 14.84
CA PHE A 185 -3.97 18.27 15.84
C PHE A 185 -4.34 19.66 15.30
N TYR A 186 -3.98 19.98 14.05
CA TYR A 186 -4.32 21.26 13.43
C TYR A 186 -5.83 21.43 13.25
N ASP A 187 -6.51 20.39 12.78
CA ASP A 187 -7.97 20.38 12.67
C ASP A 187 -8.63 20.61 14.03
N LEU A 188 -8.24 19.85 15.07
CA LEU A 188 -8.76 19.99 16.43
C LEU A 188 -8.52 21.39 17.01
N ALA A 189 -7.31 21.91 16.89
CA ALA A 189 -6.96 23.23 17.40
C ALA A 189 -7.70 24.35 16.64
N ALA A 190 -7.87 24.22 15.32
CA ALA A 190 -8.65 25.16 14.51
C ALA A 190 -10.11 25.22 14.96
N TYR A 191 -10.73 24.07 15.27
CA TYR A 191 -12.07 24.03 15.86
C TYR A 191 -12.14 24.75 17.22
N VAL A 192 -11.19 24.44 18.13
CA VAL A 192 -11.15 25.08 19.45
C VAL A 192 -10.99 26.59 19.34
N PHE A 193 -10.13 27.08 18.44
CA PHE A 193 -9.94 28.52 18.20
C PHE A 193 -11.22 29.15 17.63
N ALA A 194 -11.81 28.53 16.60
CA ALA A 194 -13.02 29.04 15.95
C ALA A 194 -14.19 29.16 16.92
N VAL A 195 -14.44 28.13 17.74
CA VAL A 195 -15.53 28.13 18.73
C VAL A 195 -15.25 29.11 19.87
N ALA A 196 -14.02 29.15 20.39
CA ALA A 196 -13.66 30.08 21.45
C ALA A 196 -13.82 31.55 21.02
N GLU A 197 -13.50 31.87 19.77
CA GLU A 197 -13.61 33.22 19.21
C GLU A 197 -15.03 33.58 18.77
N GLY A 198 -15.68 32.69 18.03
CA GLY A 198 -16.98 32.91 17.41
C GLY A 198 -18.16 32.70 18.37
N GLY A 199 -17.96 31.99 19.47
CA GLY A 199 -18.98 31.75 20.48
C GLY A 199 -20.06 30.75 20.04
N PRO A 200 -21.28 30.81 20.62
CA PRO A 200 -22.32 29.81 20.41
C PRO A 200 -22.79 29.67 18.96
N ASP A 201 -22.81 30.77 18.20
CA ASP A 201 -23.26 30.76 16.80
C ASP A 201 -22.30 29.93 15.93
N THR A 202 -20.99 30.11 16.12
CA THR A 202 -19.96 29.32 15.42
C THR A 202 -19.93 27.87 15.88
N GLU A 203 -20.15 27.60 17.16
CA GLU A 203 -20.31 26.21 17.66
C GLU A 203 -21.47 25.50 16.97
N GLN A 204 -22.61 26.19 16.79
CA GLN A 204 -23.77 25.64 16.10
C GLN A 204 -23.51 25.43 14.60
N GLU A 205 -22.79 26.34 13.94
CA GLU A 205 -22.47 26.24 12.51
C GLU A 205 -21.49 25.09 12.19
N LEU A 206 -20.53 24.85 13.09
CA LEU A 206 -19.50 23.82 12.96
C LEU A 206 -19.94 22.48 13.53
N MET A 207 -21.09 22.41 14.21
CA MET A 207 -21.61 21.20 14.80
C MET A 207 -21.71 20.10 13.71
N PRO A 208 -21.07 18.94 13.90
CA PRO A 208 -21.13 17.86 12.92
C PRO A 208 -22.59 17.44 12.67
N LEU A 209 -22.90 17.09 11.43
CA LEU A 209 -24.22 16.60 11.10
C LEU A 209 -24.50 15.29 11.86
N PRO A 210 -25.76 15.00 12.24
CA PRO A 210 -26.08 13.83 13.04
C PRO A 210 -25.57 12.51 12.44
N ASP A 211 -25.48 12.37 11.12
CA ASP A 211 -24.91 11.22 10.41
C ASP A 211 -23.37 11.13 10.51
N GLN A 212 -22.67 12.26 10.57
CA GLN A 212 -21.22 12.33 10.74
C GLN A 212 -20.76 11.96 12.15
N ILE A 213 -21.64 12.11 13.14
CA ILE A 213 -21.46 11.64 14.53
C ILE A 213 -22.35 10.44 14.85
N ALA A 214 -23.20 10.01 13.90
CA ALA A 214 -24.11 8.90 14.09
C ALA A 214 -23.29 7.67 14.34
N VAL A 215 -23.73 6.92 15.35
CA VAL A 215 -23.20 5.60 15.56
C VAL A 215 -23.82 4.69 14.51
N GLN A 216 -23.08 4.37 13.45
CA GLN A 216 -23.46 3.25 12.57
C GLN A 216 -23.50 1.99 13.43
N GLU A 217 -24.68 1.35 13.52
CA GLU A 217 -24.91 0.23 14.42
C GLU A 217 -24.37 -1.08 13.84
N ASP A 218 -23.05 -1.15 13.67
CA ASP A 218 -22.30 -2.28 13.10
C ASP A 218 -22.27 -3.55 13.98
N TRP A 219 -23.17 -3.64 14.97
CA TRP A 219 -23.25 -4.74 15.91
C TRP A 219 -24.62 -5.41 16.01
N LEU A 220 -25.64 -4.93 15.29
CA LEU A 220 -27.00 -5.43 15.45
C LEU A 220 -27.19 -6.85 14.89
N ASP A 221 -26.58 -7.19 13.75
CA ASP A 221 -26.70 -8.51 13.10
C ASP A 221 -25.43 -9.38 13.26
N LEU A 222 -24.64 -9.14 14.31
CA LEU A 222 -23.42 -9.92 14.54
C LEU A 222 -23.72 -11.29 15.15
N ASN A 223 -23.10 -12.32 14.57
CA ASN A 223 -23.00 -13.65 15.13
C ASN A 223 -21.93 -13.71 16.24
N HIS A 224 -22.22 -13.09 17.39
CA HIS A 224 -21.29 -13.01 18.53
C HIS A 224 -20.78 -14.39 18.98
N LYS A 225 -21.67 -15.39 19.02
CA LYS A 225 -21.32 -16.79 19.35
C LYS A 225 -20.33 -17.37 18.34
N GLY A 226 -20.59 -17.19 17.04
CA GLY A 226 -19.73 -17.67 15.97
C GLY A 226 -18.35 -17.03 15.96
N ILE A 227 -18.26 -15.74 16.31
CA ILE A 227 -16.98 -15.02 16.45
C ILE A 227 -16.19 -15.59 17.64
N LEU A 228 -16.78 -15.59 18.85
CA LEU A 228 -16.09 -15.99 20.08
C LEU A 228 -15.62 -17.45 20.06
N THR A 229 -16.31 -18.33 19.34
CA THR A 229 -15.93 -19.74 19.19
C THR A 229 -14.82 -19.99 18.17
N LYS A 230 -14.53 -19.02 17.29
CA LYS A 230 -13.51 -19.12 16.23
C LYS A 230 -12.17 -18.47 16.58
N LEU A 231 -12.10 -17.65 17.62
CA LEU A 231 -10.88 -16.93 17.97
C LEU A 231 -9.75 -17.90 18.33
N ALA A 232 -8.60 -17.76 17.66
CA ALA A 232 -7.45 -18.63 17.78
C ALA A 232 -6.16 -17.85 18.11
N LYS A 233 -5.01 -18.53 18.09
CA LYS A 233 -3.70 -17.90 18.39
C LYS A 233 -3.42 -16.65 17.53
N LYS A 234 -3.76 -16.70 16.23
CA LYS A 234 -3.61 -15.55 15.32
C LYS A 234 -4.43 -14.33 15.78
N ASP A 235 -5.59 -14.57 16.39
CA ASP A 235 -6.50 -13.53 16.87
C ASP A 235 -6.03 -12.94 18.20
N PHE A 236 -5.37 -13.76 19.02
CA PHE A 236 -4.65 -13.28 20.20
C PHE A 236 -3.49 -12.35 19.81
N GLU A 237 -2.69 -12.72 18.80
CA GLU A 237 -1.59 -11.90 18.29
C GLU A 237 -2.11 -10.59 17.65
N ALA A 238 -3.18 -10.66 16.85
CA ALA A 238 -3.85 -9.48 16.32
C ALA A 238 -4.42 -8.58 17.43
N GLY A 239 -5.06 -9.20 18.44
CA GLY A 239 -5.58 -8.50 19.61
C GLY A 239 -4.50 -7.82 20.44
N GLN A 240 -3.33 -8.44 20.57
CA GLN A 240 -2.15 -7.84 21.20
C GLN A 240 -1.68 -6.60 20.45
N ALA A 241 -1.58 -6.69 19.12
CA ALA A 241 -1.20 -5.56 18.28
C ALA A 241 -2.21 -4.41 18.40
N ILE A 242 -3.50 -4.71 18.43
CA ILE A 242 -4.56 -3.71 18.64
C ILE A 242 -4.45 -3.09 20.04
N TYR A 243 -4.24 -3.89 21.10
CA TYR A 243 -4.06 -3.38 22.46
C TYR A 243 -2.87 -2.43 22.57
N GLN A 244 -1.73 -2.83 21.99
CA GLN A 244 -0.52 -2.02 21.96
C GLN A 244 -0.69 -0.78 21.08
N GLY A 245 -1.52 -0.82 20.05
CA GLY A 245 -1.77 0.33 19.19
C GLY A 245 -2.74 1.36 19.77
N TYR A 246 -3.74 0.92 20.55
CA TYR A 246 -4.88 1.78 20.92
C TYR A 246 -5.22 1.82 22.42
N CYS A 247 -4.79 0.84 23.20
CA CYS A 247 -5.20 0.70 24.61
C CYS A 247 -4.07 0.99 25.60
N ILE A 248 -2.81 0.78 25.21
CA ILE A 248 -1.63 0.86 26.07
C ILE A 248 -1.45 2.23 26.72
N ASP A 249 -1.74 3.31 26.00
CA ASP A 249 -1.50 4.67 26.49
C ASP A 249 -2.40 5.01 27.67
N CYS A 250 -3.58 4.39 27.75
CA CYS A 250 -4.52 4.57 28.83
C CYS A 250 -4.34 3.53 29.95
N HIS A 251 -4.18 2.26 29.57
CA HIS A 251 -4.24 1.12 30.49
C HIS A 251 -2.88 0.57 30.93
N GLY A 252 -1.79 1.11 30.37
CA GLY A 252 -0.42 0.68 30.66
C GLY A 252 -0.02 -0.58 29.88
N LYS A 253 1.29 -0.79 29.73
CA LYS A 253 1.86 -1.93 28.97
C LYS A 253 1.50 -3.29 29.56
N ASP A 254 1.32 -3.37 30.88
CA ASP A 254 0.98 -4.58 31.63
C ASP A 254 -0.53 -4.77 31.86
N GLY A 255 -1.35 -3.83 31.39
CA GLY A 255 -2.80 -3.76 31.63
C GLY A 255 -3.22 -3.64 33.09
N ASN A 256 -2.27 -3.46 34.01
CA ASN A 256 -2.46 -3.53 35.46
C ASN A 256 -1.92 -2.32 36.21
N THR A 257 -1.14 -1.49 35.53
CA THR A 257 -0.60 -0.23 35.99
C THR A 257 -1.06 0.86 35.02
N PRO A 258 -2.32 1.33 35.14
CA PRO A 258 -2.88 2.29 34.18
C PRO A 258 -2.12 3.61 34.20
N ASN A 259 -1.85 4.17 33.02
CA ASN A 259 -1.25 5.50 32.89
C ASN A 259 -2.28 6.61 33.19
N LEU A 260 -3.57 6.34 32.94
CA LEU A 260 -4.66 7.24 33.31
C LEU A 260 -5.25 6.85 34.68
N PRO A 261 -5.37 7.78 35.64
CA PRO A 261 -5.97 7.51 36.96
C PRO A 261 -7.40 6.97 36.90
N THR A 262 -8.11 7.22 35.81
CA THR A 262 -9.50 6.82 35.59
C THR A 262 -9.64 5.49 34.83
N ALA A 263 -8.54 4.97 34.25
CA ALA A 263 -8.50 3.66 33.62
C ALA A 263 -8.39 2.54 34.67
N ARG A 264 -8.94 1.37 34.36
CA ARG A 264 -8.96 0.21 35.26
C ARG A 264 -7.82 -0.74 34.98
N ALA A 265 -7.28 -1.30 36.06
CA ALA A 265 -6.31 -2.39 36.01
C ALA A 265 -7.06 -3.71 35.72
N PHE A 266 -6.90 -4.24 34.51
CA PHE A 266 -7.65 -5.40 34.01
C PHE A 266 -7.47 -6.65 34.85
N GLY A 267 -6.33 -6.87 35.47
CA GLY A 267 -6.07 -8.06 36.30
C GLY A 267 -6.37 -7.88 37.78
N LYS A 268 -6.67 -6.66 38.25
CA LYS A 268 -6.76 -6.33 39.69
C LYS A 268 -8.07 -5.68 40.12
N GLN A 269 -8.78 -5.03 39.21
CA GLN A 269 -9.97 -4.23 39.53
C GLN A 269 -11.21 -4.75 38.79
N PRO A 270 -12.40 -4.65 39.41
CA PRO A 270 -13.66 -4.95 38.74
C PRO A 270 -13.92 -3.96 37.60
N LEU A 271 -14.42 -4.45 36.46
CA LEU A 271 -14.79 -3.60 35.33
C LEU A 271 -16.18 -2.98 35.55
N LYS A 272 -16.24 -1.65 35.61
CA LYS A 272 -17.46 -0.87 35.94
C LYS A 272 -18.63 -1.11 34.96
N PHE A 273 -18.34 -1.46 33.71
CA PHE A 273 -19.34 -1.59 32.62
C PHE A 273 -19.53 -3.03 32.13
N GLY A 274 -19.11 -4.00 32.95
CA GLY A 274 -19.17 -5.42 32.63
C GLY A 274 -17.81 -6.00 32.26
N ASN A 275 -17.68 -7.28 32.59
CA ASN A 275 -16.48 -8.10 32.56
C ASN A 275 -16.55 -9.23 31.52
N ASP A 276 -17.74 -9.56 31.05
CA ASP A 276 -17.95 -10.56 30.00
C ASP A 276 -17.59 -10.01 28.60
N PRO A 277 -17.20 -10.87 27.65
CA PRO A 277 -16.73 -10.43 26.33
C PRO A 277 -17.73 -9.53 25.58
N TYR A 278 -19.03 -9.81 25.66
CA TYR A 278 -20.06 -9.02 24.99
C TYR A 278 -20.21 -7.64 25.62
N ARG A 279 -20.19 -7.51 26.95
CA ARG A 279 -20.18 -6.19 27.60
C ARG A 279 -18.90 -5.40 27.39
N MET A 280 -17.75 -6.08 27.33
CA MET A 280 -16.49 -5.46 26.91
C MET A 280 -16.58 -4.97 25.47
N PHE A 281 -17.20 -5.75 24.58
CA PHE A 281 -17.48 -5.35 23.19
C PHE A 281 -18.38 -4.13 23.12
N LEU A 282 -19.47 -4.09 23.90
CA LEU A 282 -20.33 -2.90 23.97
C LEU A 282 -19.57 -1.69 24.52
N THR A 283 -18.65 -1.89 25.46
CA THR A 283 -17.80 -0.80 25.99
C THR A 283 -16.84 -0.27 24.93
N LEU A 284 -16.19 -1.13 24.14
CA LEU A 284 -15.36 -0.67 23.02
C LEU A 284 -16.21 -0.02 21.92
N THR A 285 -17.40 -0.54 21.66
CA THR A 285 -18.28 -0.03 20.60
C THR A 285 -18.91 1.31 20.94
N LYS A 286 -19.42 1.48 22.17
CA LYS A 286 -20.16 2.68 22.59
C LYS A 286 -19.29 3.70 23.32
N GLY A 287 -18.13 3.29 23.83
CA GLY A 287 -17.42 4.04 24.86
C GLY A 287 -18.18 4.03 26.19
N ASN A 288 -17.51 4.35 27.29
CA ASN A 288 -18.13 4.49 28.62
C ASN A 288 -17.22 5.30 29.57
N GLY A 289 -17.80 6.13 30.46
CA GLY A 289 -17.01 6.79 31.53
C GLY A 289 -16.11 7.93 31.04
N LEU A 290 -14.82 7.71 30.78
CA LEU A 290 -13.95 8.64 30.04
C LEU A 290 -13.27 7.94 28.85
N MET A 291 -13.59 6.67 28.62
CA MET A 291 -13.10 5.88 27.52
C MET A 291 -13.97 6.14 26.28
N GLY A 292 -13.36 6.65 25.21
CA GLY A 292 -14.02 6.81 23.92
C GLY A 292 -14.31 5.48 23.20
N SER A 293 -15.15 5.51 22.17
CA SER A 293 -15.45 4.33 21.37
C SER A 293 -14.32 3.98 20.39
N MET A 294 -14.02 2.70 20.23
CA MET A 294 -13.04 2.13 19.30
C MET A 294 -13.68 1.65 17.99
N ARG A 295 -14.64 2.41 17.45
CA ARG A 295 -15.40 2.04 16.22
C ARG A 295 -14.61 2.15 14.92
N HIS A 296 -13.41 2.71 14.96
CA HIS A 296 -12.47 2.60 13.84
C HIS A 296 -11.96 1.15 13.64
N LEU A 297 -12.15 0.27 14.63
CA LEU A 297 -11.95 -1.16 14.51
C LEU A 297 -13.23 -1.84 14.02
N THR A 298 -13.10 -2.81 13.12
CA THR A 298 -14.20 -3.72 12.75
C THR A 298 -14.73 -4.45 14.00
N PRO A 299 -15.99 -4.93 13.98
CA PRO A 299 -16.49 -5.71 15.10
C PRO A 299 -15.65 -6.95 15.42
N TYR A 300 -15.11 -7.63 14.41
CA TYR A 300 -14.22 -8.77 14.61
C TYR A 300 -12.92 -8.34 15.34
N GLN A 301 -12.30 -7.23 14.93
CA GLN A 301 -11.11 -6.68 15.58
C GLN A 301 -11.34 -6.26 17.04
N ARG A 302 -12.52 -5.72 17.37
CA ARG A 302 -12.90 -5.45 18.77
C ARG A 302 -12.90 -6.74 19.60
N TYR A 303 -13.38 -7.85 19.05
CA TYR A 303 -13.31 -9.15 19.72
C TYR A 303 -11.87 -9.68 19.85
N GLN A 304 -11.00 -9.44 18.87
CA GLN A 304 -9.59 -9.83 18.95
C GLN A 304 -8.90 -9.14 20.14
N VAL A 305 -9.04 -7.81 20.30
CA VAL A 305 -8.42 -7.11 21.45
C VAL A 305 -9.03 -7.52 22.78
N ILE A 306 -10.34 -7.79 22.84
CA ILE A 306 -11.00 -8.34 24.03
C ILE A 306 -10.42 -9.71 24.38
N HIS A 307 -10.22 -10.57 23.37
CA HIS A 307 -9.63 -11.88 23.57
C HIS A 307 -8.22 -11.78 24.16
N TYR A 308 -7.38 -10.88 23.63
CA TYR A 308 -6.06 -10.61 24.20
C TYR A 308 -6.14 -10.13 25.66
N ILE A 309 -6.92 -9.07 25.95
CA ILE A 309 -7.05 -8.53 27.32
C ILE A 309 -7.48 -9.62 28.30
N ARG A 310 -8.46 -10.42 27.89
CA ARG A 310 -9.03 -11.46 28.73
C ARG A 310 -8.04 -12.57 29.01
N GLU A 311 -7.36 -13.07 27.99
CA GLU A 311 -6.43 -14.19 28.15
C GLU A 311 -5.10 -13.75 28.80
N ALA A 312 -4.58 -12.57 28.44
CA ALA A 312 -3.28 -12.08 28.94
C ALA A 312 -3.36 -11.46 30.34
N PHE A 313 -4.43 -10.71 30.65
CA PHE A 313 -4.49 -9.91 31.87
C PHE A 313 -5.57 -10.34 32.86
N MET A 314 -6.76 -10.74 32.38
CA MET A 314 -7.88 -11.05 33.28
C MET A 314 -7.84 -12.49 33.80
N LYS A 315 -7.66 -13.47 32.90
CA LYS A 315 -7.67 -14.89 33.24
C LYS A 315 -6.69 -15.30 34.34
N PRO A 316 -5.46 -14.72 34.42
CA PRO A 316 -4.52 -15.10 35.48
C PRO A 316 -4.90 -14.61 36.88
N SER A 317 -5.63 -13.50 37.01
CA SER A 317 -5.72 -12.82 38.32
C SER A 317 -7.00 -12.01 38.59
N ASN A 318 -7.84 -11.73 37.60
CA ASN A 318 -9.04 -10.93 37.82
C ASN A 318 -10.14 -11.79 38.49
N PRO A 319 -10.68 -11.37 39.65
CA PRO A 319 -11.70 -12.12 40.39
C PRO A 319 -13.04 -12.25 39.65
N ASP A 320 -13.27 -11.38 38.68
CA ASP A 320 -14.49 -11.30 37.87
C ASP A 320 -14.29 -11.89 36.45
N TYR A 321 -13.29 -12.75 36.21
CA TYR A 321 -13.17 -13.40 34.90
C TYR A 321 -14.32 -14.39 34.64
N THR A 322 -15.12 -14.14 33.58
CA THR A 322 -16.23 -15.02 33.17
C THR A 322 -15.79 -16.03 32.10
N PRO A 323 -15.78 -17.35 32.31
CA PRO A 323 -15.44 -18.31 31.26
C PRO A 323 -16.47 -18.33 30.11
N LEU A 324 -16.03 -18.70 28.90
CA LEU A 324 -16.87 -18.90 27.73
C LEU A 324 -17.52 -20.29 27.75
N ASP A 325 -18.53 -20.51 28.59
CA ASP A 325 -19.29 -21.76 28.62
C ASP A 325 -20.49 -21.76 27.66
N ALA A 326 -21.11 -22.93 27.48
CA ALA A 326 -22.25 -23.08 26.58
C ALA A 326 -23.43 -22.19 26.97
N THR A 327 -23.68 -22.01 28.28
CA THR A 327 -24.76 -21.18 28.80
C THR A 327 -24.56 -19.71 28.45
N TYR A 328 -23.34 -19.19 28.59
CA TYR A 328 -23.00 -17.84 28.17
C TYR A 328 -23.15 -17.69 26.65
N LEU A 329 -22.57 -18.60 25.86
CA LEU A 329 -22.63 -18.53 24.40
C LEU A 329 -24.06 -18.55 23.86
N ASP A 330 -24.97 -19.29 24.50
CA ASP A 330 -26.39 -19.34 24.13
C ASP A 330 -27.18 -18.11 24.58
N SER A 331 -26.65 -17.32 25.52
CA SER A 331 -27.26 -16.05 25.98
C SER A 331 -26.95 -14.85 25.09
N LEU A 332 -26.00 -14.99 24.16
CA LEU A 332 -25.55 -13.91 23.29
C LEU A 332 -26.63 -13.55 22.25
N PRO A 333 -26.70 -12.28 21.80
CA PRO A 333 -27.53 -11.93 20.67
C PRO A 333 -27.19 -12.77 19.44
N THR A 334 -28.22 -13.16 18.70
CA THR A 334 -28.08 -13.92 17.44
C THR A 334 -27.93 -12.95 16.27
N GLY A 335 -27.08 -13.30 15.31
CA GLY A 335 -26.94 -12.57 14.05
C GLY A 335 -26.31 -13.45 12.98
N SER A 336 -26.25 -12.93 11.75
CA SER A 336 -25.72 -13.66 10.59
C SER A 336 -24.28 -13.29 10.21
N GLU A 337 -23.85 -12.06 10.52
CA GLU A 337 -22.57 -11.50 10.09
C GLU A 337 -21.43 -11.84 11.06
N LEU A 338 -20.21 -12.00 10.55
CA LEU A 338 -19.00 -12.16 11.39
C LEU A 338 -18.30 -10.83 11.69
N GLY A 339 -18.76 -9.72 11.10
CA GLY A 339 -18.22 -8.39 11.34
C GLY A 339 -16.81 -8.20 10.82
N ASP A 340 -16.42 -8.94 9.78
CA ASP A 340 -15.19 -8.82 8.99
C ASP A 340 -15.42 -8.17 7.61
N GLU A 341 -16.67 -7.78 7.31
CA GLU A 341 -17.07 -7.22 6.03
C GLU A 341 -16.49 -5.82 5.79
N ILE A 342 -15.90 -5.62 4.61
CA ILE A 342 -15.44 -4.32 4.11
C ILE A 342 -16.50 -3.83 3.12
N PRO A 343 -17.03 -2.60 3.25
CA PRO A 343 -18.03 -2.08 2.32
C PRO A 343 -17.55 -2.18 0.87
N VAL A 344 -18.32 -2.89 0.03
CA VAL A 344 -18.05 -2.99 -1.41
C VAL A 344 -18.49 -1.69 -2.07
N ILE A 345 -17.55 -0.77 -2.25
CA ILE A 345 -17.78 0.48 -2.97
C ILE A 345 -17.46 0.25 -4.45
N SER A 346 -18.41 0.60 -5.34
CA SER A 346 -18.17 0.59 -6.79
C SER A 346 -17.07 1.59 -7.16
N ARG A 347 -16.07 1.13 -7.92
CA ARG A 347 -14.90 1.92 -8.31
C ARG A 347 -14.80 2.01 -9.82
N ASP A 348 -14.31 3.15 -10.29
CA ASP A 348 -13.96 3.30 -11.69
C ASP A 348 -12.54 2.80 -11.94
N TYR A 349 -12.41 1.69 -12.66
CA TYR A 349 -11.11 1.13 -13.09
C TYR A 349 -10.61 1.72 -14.41
N GLY A 350 -11.35 2.68 -15.00
CA GLY A 350 -11.09 3.27 -16.31
C GLY A 350 -11.73 2.51 -17.47
N ALA A 351 -11.15 2.66 -18.66
CA ALA A 351 -11.65 2.07 -19.91
C ALA A 351 -11.35 0.57 -20.03
N ALA A 352 -10.29 0.10 -19.38
CA ALA A 352 -9.89 -1.30 -19.35
C ALA A 352 -9.15 -1.62 -18.05
N LEU A 353 -9.19 -2.88 -17.62
CA LEU A 353 -8.46 -3.38 -16.45
C LEU A 353 -7.56 -4.55 -16.86
N GLY A 354 -6.25 -4.37 -16.67
CA GLY A 354 -5.25 -5.42 -16.73
C GLY A 354 -5.25 -6.24 -15.44
N SER A 355 -5.36 -7.55 -15.57
CA SER A 355 -5.33 -8.46 -14.43
C SER A 355 -4.97 -9.88 -14.88
N GLN A 356 -4.71 -10.75 -13.91
CA GLN A 356 -4.97 -12.17 -14.13
C GLN A 356 -6.48 -12.38 -14.26
N PHE A 357 -6.90 -13.26 -15.16
CA PHE A 357 -8.30 -13.65 -15.32
C PHE A 357 -8.43 -15.16 -15.06
N GLN A 358 -9.21 -15.49 -14.02
CA GLN A 358 -9.30 -16.84 -13.47
C GLN A 358 -7.89 -17.40 -13.16
N ARG A 359 -7.69 -18.72 -13.23
CA ARG A 359 -6.37 -19.34 -13.00
C ARG A 359 -5.57 -19.62 -14.28
N ASN A 360 -6.18 -19.42 -15.45
CA ASN A 360 -5.64 -19.90 -16.72
C ASN A 360 -5.09 -18.79 -17.62
N HIS A 361 -5.45 -17.53 -17.35
CA HIS A 361 -5.00 -16.37 -18.14
C HIS A 361 -4.20 -15.42 -17.25
N PRO A 362 -2.87 -15.58 -17.19
CA PRO A 362 -2.02 -14.81 -16.27
C PRO A 362 -1.87 -13.34 -16.69
N SER A 363 -2.05 -13.02 -17.97
CA SER A 363 -2.08 -11.65 -18.51
C SER A 363 -3.34 -11.47 -19.35
N ALA A 364 -4.31 -10.75 -18.80
CA ALA A 364 -5.56 -10.43 -19.48
C ALA A 364 -5.87 -8.93 -19.42
N LEU A 365 -6.61 -8.46 -20.42
CA LEU A 365 -7.16 -7.10 -20.46
C LEU A 365 -8.67 -7.17 -20.62
N THR A 366 -9.39 -6.68 -19.61
CA THR A 366 -10.85 -6.69 -19.62
C THR A 366 -11.41 -5.29 -19.88
N THR A 367 -12.33 -5.17 -20.82
CA THR A 367 -12.99 -3.90 -21.18
C THR A 367 -14.49 -4.12 -21.37
N SER A 368 -15.27 -3.03 -21.34
CA SER A 368 -16.72 -3.08 -21.54
C SER A 368 -17.20 -2.04 -22.56
N THR A 369 -18.24 -2.40 -23.31
CA THR A 369 -18.96 -1.49 -24.20
C THR A 369 -20.45 -1.78 -24.17
N GLY A 370 -21.26 -0.77 -23.84
CA GLY A 370 -22.69 -0.96 -23.63
C GLY A 370 -22.99 -2.02 -22.56
N SER A 371 -23.73 -3.06 -22.94
CA SER A 371 -24.04 -4.19 -22.06
C SER A 371 -22.99 -5.31 -22.05
N TRP A 372 -21.95 -5.23 -22.90
CA TRP A 372 -20.99 -6.30 -23.10
C TRP A 372 -19.68 -6.06 -22.35
N THR A 373 -19.13 -7.12 -21.78
CA THR A 373 -17.79 -7.16 -21.19
C THR A 373 -16.99 -8.28 -21.83
N LEU A 374 -15.74 -7.98 -22.19
CA LEU A 374 -14.82 -8.91 -22.84
C LEU A 374 -13.47 -8.89 -22.14
N SER A 375 -12.88 -10.07 -21.98
CA SER A 375 -11.51 -10.25 -21.51
C SER A 375 -10.66 -10.86 -22.63
N TYR A 376 -9.58 -10.18 -22.99
CA TYR A 376 -8.58 -10.64 -23.95
C TYR A 376 -7.41 -11.27 -23.21
N ASP A 377 -6.96 -12.43 -23.65
CA ASP A 377 -5.66 -12.97 -23.25
C ASP A 377 -4.58 -12.22 -24.05
N LEU A 378 -3.72 -11.45 -23.38
CA LEU A 378 -2.76 -10.59 -24.09
C LEU A 378 -1.60 -11.38 -24.70
N HIS A 379 -1.37 -12.61 -24.27
CA HIS A 379 -0.32 -13.46 -24.80
C HIS A 379 -0.70 -14.15 -26.10
N SER A 380 -2.00 -14.26 -26.42
CA SER A 380 -2.51 -14.90 -27.64
C SER A 380 -3.46 -14.01 -28.46
N MET A 381 -3.97 -12.93 -27.87
CA MET A 381 -5.10 -12.12 -28.36
C MET A 381 -6.39 -12.93 -28.59
N ASP A 382 -6.50 -14.12 -27.98
CA ASP A 382 -7.75 -14.88 -27.90
C ASP A 382 -8.71 -14.22 -26.90
N ILE A 383 -10.02 -14.49 -27.04
CA ILE A 383 -10.99 -14.10 -26.02
C ILE A 383 -10.99 -15.13 -24.89
N ALA A 384 -10.59 -14.68 -23.70
CA ALA A 384 -10.63 -15.45 -22.46
C ALA A 384 -12.06 -15.55 -21.90
N GLY A 385 -12.89 -14.52 -22.12
CA GLY A 385 -14.29 -14.54 -21.71
C GLY A 385 -15.10 -13.39 -22.29
N VAL A 386 -16.40 -13.62 -22.47
CA VAL A 386 -17.37 -12.62 -22.92
C VAL A 386 -18.71 -12.83 -22.21
N TRP A 387 -19.25 -11.77 -21.61
CA TRP A 387 -20.52 -11.83 -20.85
C TRP A 387 -21.25 -10.47 -20.90
N ARG A 388 -22.40 -10.40 -20.24
CA ARG A 388 -23.27 -9.22 -20.27
C ARG A 388 -23.63 -8.67 -18.90
N ASN A 389 -23.98 -7.39 -18.86
CA ASN A 389 -24.60 -6.66 -17.74
C ASN A 389 -23.79 -6.61 -16.43
N ALA A 390 -22.53 -7.04 -16.46
CA ALA A 390 -21.61 -7.00 -15.34
C ALA A 390 -20.19 -6.79 -15.84
N PHE A 391 -19.32 -6.18 -15.02
CA PHE A 391 -17.88 -6.16 -15.25
C PHE A 391 -17.24 -7.43 -14.67
N LEU A 392 -16.14 -7.33 -13.94
CA LEU A 392 -15.50 -8.43 -13.22
C LEU A 392 -16.02 -8.53 -11.78
N ASP A 393 -16.06 -9.75 -11.26
CA ASP A 393 -16.04 -9.96 -9.81
C ASP A 393 -14.59 -9.80 -9.31
N LEU A 394 -14.40 -8.83 -8.44
CA LEU A 394 -13.10 -8.43 -7.89
C LEU A 394 -13.06 -8.58 -6.36
N SER A 395 -14.07 -9.23 -5.76
CA SER A 395 -14.25 -9.38 -4.32
C SER A 395 -13.03 -9.96 -3.61
N GLU A 396 -12.34 -10.90 -4.25
CA GLU A 396 -11.16 -11.57 -3.70
C GLU A 396 -9.82 -10.93 -4.08
N THR A 397 -9.84 -9.86 -4.88
CA THR A 397 -8.63 -9.22 -5.43
C THR A 397 -8.16 -8.04 -4.60
N GLN A 398 -7.00 -7.51 -4.94
CA GLN A 398 -6.48 -6.27 -4.37
C GLN A 398 -7.42 -5.09 -4.61
N HIS A 399 -8.28 -5.13 -5.61
CA HIS A 399 -9.24 -4.05 -5.88
C HIS A 399 -10.36 -3.96 -4.84
N GLN A 400 -10.53 -4.92 -3.94
CA GLN A 400 -11.49 -4.83 -2.84
C GLN A 400 -10.89 -5.19 -1.47
N LYS A 401 -9.84 -6.02 -1.44
CA LYS A 401 -9.16 -6.43 -0.21
C LYS A 401 -7.80 -5.77 -0.04
N GLY A 402 -7.39 -5.59 1.22
CA GLY A 402 -6.02 -5.16 1.55
C GLY A 402 -4.97 -6.13 1.01
N ARG A 403 -5.17 -7.44 1.21
CA ARG A 403 -4.22 -8.50 0.83
C ARG A 403 -4.54 -9.25 -0.48
N GLY A 404 -5.79 -9.18 -0.96
CA GLY A 404 -6.16 -9.51 -2.35
C GLY A 404 -5.59 -10.81 -2.93
N GLU A 405 -5.74 -11.94 -2.25
CA GLU A 405 -5.08 -13.22 -2.63
C GLU A 405 -5.82 -14.03 -3.71
N GLY A 406 -7.00 -13.55 -4.13
CA GLY A 406 -7.81 -14.17 -5.17
C GLY A 406 -7.48 -13.69 -6.58
N VAL A 407 -8.39 -13.98 -7.50
CA VAL A 407 -8.26 -13.70 -8.93
C VAL A 407 -9.51 -12.98 -9.43
N ALA A 408 -9.39 -12.25 -10.54
CA ALA A 408 -10.57 -11.66 -11.17
C ALA A 408 -11.40 -12.76 -11.85
N GLU A 409 -12.69 -12.77 -11.58
CA GLU A 409 -13.66 -13.73 -12.14
C GLU A 409 -14.68 -13.00 -13.03
N PRO A 410 -15.34 -13.70 -13.98
CA PRO A 410 -16.44 -13.12 -14.73
C PRO A 410 -17.55 -12.63 -13.78
N GLY A 411 -18.02 -11.39 -13.96
CA GLY A 411 -19.11 -10.85 -13.14
C GLY A 411 -20.50 -11.42 -13.46
N ALA A 412 -20.61 -12.19 -14.55
CA ALA A 412 -21.81 -12.91 -14.95
C ALA A 412 -21.45 -14.16 -15.76
N SER A 413 -22.44 -15.01 -16.02
CA SER A 413 -22.26 -16.22 -16.84
C SER A 413 -21.72 -15.87 -18.25
N PRO A 414 -20.64 -16.51 -18.70
CA PRO A 414 -20.12 -16.34 -20.05
C PRO A 414 -21.12 -16.75 -21.15
N VAL A 415 -21.01 -16.12 -22.32
CA VAL A 415 -21.76 -16.44 -23.54
C VAL A 415 -20.91 -17.35 -24.42
N GLU A 416 -21.03 -18.67 -24.19
CA GLU A 416 -20.19 -19.72 -24.81
C GLU A 416 -20.10 -19.64 -26.34
N THR A 417 -21.22 -19.37 -27.03
CA THR A 417 -21.27 -19.30 -28.51
C THR A 417 -20.39 -18.17 -29.09
N MET A 418 -20.04 -17.18 -28.27
CA MET A 418 -19.19 -16.04 -28.64
C MET A 418 -17.73 -16.22 -28.23
N MET A 419 -17.35 -17.31 -27.56
CA MET A 419 -15.97 -17.61 -27.13
C MET A 419 -15.12 -18.28 -28.23
N GLY A 420 -15.41 -17.99 -29.50
CA GLY A 420 -14.72 -18.59 -30.66
C GLY A 420 -13.58 -17.75 -31.24
N TRP A 421 -13.31 -16.55 -30.70
CA TRP A 421 -12.31 -15.64 -31.23
C TRP A 421 -10.88 -16.15 -30.98
N LYS A 422 -10.22 -16.63 -32.03
CA LYS A 422 -8.86 -17.18 -31.97
C LYS A 422 -8.06 -16.96 -33.24
N TRP A 423 -6.85 -16.42 -33.10
CA TRP A 423 -5.94 -16.21 -34.23
C TRP A 423 -5.24 -17.51 -34.63
N GLY A 424 -5.13 -17.73 -35.94
CA GLY A 424 -4.27 -18.75 -36.54
C GLY A 424 -2.90 -18.19 -36.86
N HIS A 425 -1.90 -19.08 -36.89
CA HIS A 425 -0.52 -18.74 -37.21
C HIS A 425 0.00 -19.66 -38.30
N ASN A 426 0.79 -19.10 -39.22
CA ASN A 426 1.27 -19.79 -40.42
C ASN A 426 0.13 -20.42 -41.24
N GLY A 427 -1.01 -19.73 -41.34
CA GLY A 427 -2.16 -20.16 -42.15
C GLY A 427 -3.02 -21.28 -41.55
N THR A 428 -2.84 -21.64 -40.27
CA THR A 428 -3.66 -22.66 -39.59
C THR A 428 -4.10 -22.22 -38.20
N LEU A 429 -5.27 -22.66 -37.76
CA LEU A 429 -5.74 -22.54 -36.37
C LEU A 429 -5.19 -23.66 -35.46
N ASP A 430 -4.67 -24.72 -36.06
CA ASP A 430 -4.14 -25.91 -35.40
C ASP A 430 -2.60 -25.94 -35.49
N TYR A 431 -1.97 -24.82 -35.13
CA TYR A 431 -0.52 -24.72 -35.05
C TYR A 431 0.03 -25.46 -33.83
N ASP A 432 1.29 -25.91 -33.92
CA ASP A 432 1.96 -26.61 -32.83
C ASP A 432 2.16 -25.67 -31.62
N ARG A 433 1.72 -26.14 -30.45
CA ARG A 433 1.79 -25.41 -29.18
C ARG A 433 2.80 -26.01 -28.20
N ASN A 434 3.43 -27.14 -28.53
CA ASN A 434 4.29 -27.88 -27.62
C ASN A 434 5.55 -27.11 -27.20
N HIS A 435 5.96 -26.12 -28.00
CA HIS A 435 7.14 -25.30 -27.75
C HIS A 435 6.82 -23.92 -27.15
N LEU A 436 5.53 -23.64 -26.90
CA LEU A 436 5.11 -22.35 -26.37
C LEU A 436 5.39 -22.24 -24.86
N PRO A 437 5.75 -21.05 -24.38
CA PRO A 437 5.77 -20.79 -22.95
C PRO A 437 4.38 -21.04 -22.34
N PRO A 438 4.28 -21.71 -21.19
CA PRO A 438 2.98 -22.03 -20.58
C PRO A 438 2.24 -20.80 -20.03
N ARG A 439 2.96 -19.70 -19.75
CA ARG A 439 2.46 -18.47 -19.11
C ARG A 439 3.11 -17.21 -19.68
N GLY A 440 3.58 -17.28 -20.92
CA GLY A 440 4.28 -16.20 -21.61
C GLY A 440 3.64 -15.86 -22.94
N PRO A 441 4.08 -14.76 -23.57
CA PRO A 441 3.60 -14.35 -24.88
C PRO A 441 3.96 -15.38 -25.95
N MET A 442 3.14 -15.43 -26.99
CA MET A 442 3.45 -16.15 -28.22
C MET A 442 4.74 -15.63 -28.89
N PRO A 443 5.41 -16.44 -29.74
CA PRO A 443 6.58 -16.00 -30.49
C PRO A 443 6.33 -14.68 -31.23
N ARG A 444 7.32 -13.78 -31.25
CA ARG A 444 7.18 -12.43 -31.84
C ARG A 444 6.91 -12.45 -33.34
N GLU A 445 7.29 -13.52 -34.03
CA GLU A 445 6.95 -13.74 -35.44
C GLU A 445 5.46 -14.02 -35.66
N TRP A 446 4.75 -14.49 -34.63
CA TRP A 446 3.34 -14.84 -34.66
C TRP A 446 2.45 -13.76 -34.06
N LEU A 447 2.85 -13.19 -32.92
CA LEU A 447 2.08 -12.16 -32.24
C LEU A 447 3.00 -11.12 -31.60
N VAL A 448 2.67 -9.84 -31.79
CA VAL A 448 3.21 -8.74 -30.99
C VAL A 448 2.05 -7.87 -30.52
N TYR A 449 1.73 -7.91 -29.23
CA TYR A 449 0.81 -6.95 -28.65
C TYR A 449 1.54 -5.60 -28.45
N ARG A 450 1.02 -4.52 -29.05
CA ARG A 450 1.65 -3.19 -28.98
C ARG A 450 1.05 -2.30 -27.90
N GLY A 451 -0.13 -2.64 -27.39
CA GLY A 451 -0.87 -1.83 -26.43
C GLY A 451 -2.24 -1.40 -26.94
N TYR A 452 -2.78 -0.34 -26.34
CA TYR A 452 -4.06 0.24 -26.76
C TYR A 452 -4.10 1.75 -26.68
N TYR A 453 -4.87 2.35 -27.59
CA TYR A 453 -5.27 3.75 -27.52
C TYR A 453 -6.58 3.87 -26.74
N ARG A 454 -6.68 4.89 -25.90
CA ARG A 454 -7.86 5.22 -25.11
C ARG A 454 -8.59 6.41 -25.75
N HIS A 455 -9.89 6.31 -25.89
CA HIS A 455 -10.75 7.42 -26.29
C HIS A 455 -12.00 7.44 -25.40
N GLY A 456 -12.01 8.33 -24.38
CA GLY A 456 -13.01 8.27 -23.32
C GLY A 456 -12.98 6.92 -22.59
N ARG A 457 -14.12 6.20 -22.57
CA ARG A 457 -14.24 4.84 -21.99
C ARG A 457 -14.00 3.71 -22.99
N GLU A 458 -13.78 4.01 -24.25
CA GLU A 458 -13.52 3.02 -25.28
C GLU A 458 -12.01 2.84 -25.49
N ILE A 459 -11.62 1.65 -25.95
CA ILE A 459 -10.23 1.35 -26.32
C ILE A 459 -10.15 0.86 -27.76
N MET A 460 -9.00 1.13 -28.39
CA MET A 460 -8.59 0.53 -29.66
C MET A 460 -7.28 -0.24 -29.44
N LEU A 461 -7.35 -1.56 -29.57
CA LEU A 461 -6.22 -2.46 -29.45
C LEU A 461 -5.30 -2.32 -30.66
N SER A 462 -3.99 -2.43 -30.44
CA SER A 462 -2.95 -2.41 -31.46
C SER A 462 -2.07 -3.63 -31.28
N TYR A 463 -1.98 -4.48 -32.30
CA TYR A 463 -1.17 -5.69 -32.27
C TYR A 463 -0.75 -6.11 -33.67
N GLU A 464 0.06 -7.15 -33.79
CA GLU A 464 0.45 -7.78 -35.06
C GLU A 464 0.17 -9.26 -35.02
N ILE A 465 -0.38 -9.82 -36.09
CA ILE A 465 -0.52 -11.27 -36.28
C ILE A 465 0.32 -11.66 -37.49
N ASP A 466 1.22 -12.63 -37.34
CA ASP A 466 2.16 -13.07 -38.38
C ASP A 466 2.88 -11.87 -39.07
N ARG A 467 3.31 -10.89 -38.27
CA ARG A 467 3.92 -9.60 -38.67
C ARG A 467 3.03 -8.66 -39.49
N ARG A 468 1.72 -8.87 -39.48
CA ARG A 468 0.73 -8.01 -40.12
C ARG A 468 0.01 -7.18 -39.05
N PRO A 469 0.24 -5.86 -38.98
CA PRO A 469 -0.44 -5.00 -37.99
C PRO A 469 -1.96 -5.01 -38.09
N VAL A 470 -2.61 -4.99 -36.93
CA VAL A 470 -4.06 -4.95 -36.74
C VAL A 470 -4.40 -3.87 -35.72
N LEU A 471 -5.34 -3.00 -36.08
CA LEU A 471 -6.05 -2.15 -35.14
C LEU A 471 -7.45 -2.72 -34.96
N GLU A 472 -7.89 -2.92 -33.72
CA GLU A 472 -9.19 -3.49 -33.39
C GLU A 472 -9.93 -2.62 -32.38
N LYS A 473 -11.21 -2.33 -32.65
CA LYS A 473 -12.11 -1.62 -31.75
C LYS A 473 -13.40 -2.40 -31.54
N LEU A 474 -13.82 -2.44 -30.29
CA LEU A 474 -15.11 -2.99 -29.88
C LEU A 474 -16.17 -1.88 -29.80
N ILE A 475 -17.35 -2.13 -30.35
CA ILE A 475 -18.44 -1.16 -30.36
C ILE A 475 -19.75 -1.87 -29.98
N SER A 476 -20.44 -1.36 -28.96
CA SER A 476 -21.83 -1.76 -28.72
C SER A 476 -22.73 -1.19 -29.79
N VAL A 477 -23.59 -2.03 -30.36
CA VAL A 477 -24.70 -1.54 -31.19
C VAL A 477 -25.71 -0.89 -30.24
N LYS A 478 -25.82 0.44 -30.25
CA LYS A 478 -26.83 1.15 -29.44
C LYS A 478 -28.23 0.74 -29.92
N GLU A 479 -29.18 0.67 -28.99
CA GLU A 479 -30.60 0.79 -29.28
C GLU A 479 -30.84 2.19 -29.87
N ASP A 480 -30.58 2.34 -31.17
CA ASP A 480 -30.93 3.58 -31.85
C ASP A 480 -32.45 3.73 -31.82
N SER A 481 -32.94 4.97 -31.77
CA SER A 481 -34.38 5.31 -31.69
C SER A 481 -35.23 4.74 -32.84
N ASN A 482 -34.59 4.08 -33.82
CA ASN A 482 -35.18 3.37 -34.95
C ASN A 482 -35.23 1.83 -34.82
N ARG A 483 -35.19 1.24 -33.60
CA ARG A 483 -35.59 -0.16 -33.29
C ARG A 483 -35.22 -1.23 -34.35
N THR A 484 -33.96 -1.38 -34.74
CA THR A 484 -33.58 -2.33 -35.82
C THR A 484 -32.60 -3.44 -35.45
N LEU A 485 -31.90 -3.35 -34.32
CA LEU A 485 -31.11 -4.45 -33.76
C LEU A 485 -31.28 -4.37 -32.23
N ASP A 486 -31.62 -5.48 -31.58
CA ASP A 486 -31.61 -5.53 -30.12
C ASP A 486 -30.17 -5.34 -29.62
N GLY A 487 -29.99 -4.83 -28.39
CA GLY A 487 -28.66 -4.67 -27.78
C GLY A 487 -27.91 -5.99 -27.52
N ASN A 488 -28.31 -7.08 -28.18
CA ASN A 488 -27.82 -8.44 -28.09
C ASN A 488 -26.72 -8.76 -29.13
N ALA A 489 -26.34 -7.81 -29.99
CA ALA A 489 -25.22 -7.97 -30.92
C ALA A 489 -23.99 -7.14 -30.51
N LEU A 490 -22.80 -7.68 -30.79
CA LEU A 490 -21.50 -7.09 -30.57
C LEU A 490 -20.82 -6.81 -31.90
N ARG A 491 -20.32 -5.58 -32.08
CA ARG A 491 -19.63 -5.17 -33.30
C ARG A 491 -18.14 -4.99 -33.04
N ARG A 492 -17.32 -5.60 -33.89
CA ARG A 492 -15.87 -5.41 -33.93
C ARG A 492 -15.48 -4.76 -35.25
N ARG A 493 -14.76 -3.65 -35.15
CA ARG A 493 -14.21 -2.94 -36.30
C ARG A 493 -12.71 -3.15 -36.30
N MET A 494 -12.15 -3.49 -37.45
CA MET A 494 -10.71 -3.69 -37.57
C MET A 494 -10.15 -3.04 -38.82
N ARG A 495 -8.90 -2.60 -38.71
CA ARG A 495 -8.05 -2.20 -39.83
C ARG A 495 -6.83 -3.10 -39.82
N ILE A 496 -6.67 -3.87 -40.88
CA ILE A 496 -5.58 -4.83 -41.05
C ILE A 496 -4.65 -4.26 -42.11
N ALA A 497 -3.36 -4.09 -41.78
CA ALA A 497 -2.38 -3.54 -42.71
C ALA A 497 -2.20 -4.42 -43.97
N PRO A 498 -1.50 -3.95 -45.03
CA PRO A 498 -1.03 -4.82 -46.10
C PRO A 498 -0.19 -5.97 -45.55
N GLY A 499 -0.24 -7.14 -46.21
CA GLY A 499 0.52 -8.31 -45.81
C GLY A 499 -0.10 -9.61 -46.28
N ARG A 500 0.52 -10.72 -45.87
CA ARG A 500 0.14 -12.10 -46.23
C ARG A 500 -1.21 -12.51 -45.66
N GLU A 501 -1.74 -13.61 -46.20
CA GLU A 501 -2.97 -14.23 -45.71
C GLU A 501 -2.91 -14.53 -44.20
N LEU A 502 -3.99 -14.24 -43.48
CA LEU A 502 -4.19 -14.60 -42.07
C LEU A 502 -5.44 -15.46 -41.91
N VAL A 503 -5.53 -16.18 -40.78
CA VAL A 503 -6.70 -17.00 -40.44
C VAL A 503 -7.20 -16.61 -39.06
N LEU A 504 -8.51 -16.38 -38.93
CA LEU A 504 -9.17 -16.03 -37.68
C LEU A 504 -10.42 -16.89 -37.48
N SER A 505 -10.51 -17.58 -36.36
CA SER A 505 -11.78 -18.12 -35.88
C SER A 505 -12.55 -16.98 -35.21
N VAL A 506 -13.80 -16.72 -35.62
CA VAL A 506 -14.60 -15.58 -35.11
C VAL A 506 -15.72 -16.02 -34.15
N ALA A 507 -16.17 -17.28 -34.23
CA ALA A 507 -17.19 -17.87 -33.38
C ALA A 507 -17.10 -19.40 -33.40
N LYS A 508 -17.82 -20.07 -32.48
CA LYS A 508 -17.94 -21.53 -32.46
C LYS A 508 -19.39 -21.95 -32.72
N TRP A 509 -19.57 -22.87 -33.66
CA TRP A 509 -20.87 -23.38 -34.11
C TRP A 509 -21.14 -24.78 -33.55
N SER A 510 -22.23 -24.94 -32.79
CA SER A 510 -22.69 -26.24 -32.29
C SER A 510 -23.78 -26.83 -33.20
N GLY A 511 -23.40 -27.71 -34.14
CA GLY A 511 -24.37 -28.45 -34.95
C GLY A 511 -23.77 -29.24 -36.11
N ALA A 512 -24.24 -30.48 -36.31
CA ALA A 512 -23.86 -31.31 -37.46
C ALA A 512 -24.52 -30.79 -38.75
N THR A 513 -23.70 -30.53 -39.78
CA THR A 513 -24.15 -30.08 -41.10
C THR A 513 -24.71 -31.26 -41.91
N THR A 514 -26.03 -31.41 -41.94
CA THR A 514 -26.70 -32.21 -42.98
C THR A 514 -27.30 -31.27 -44.03
N GLY A 515 -26.59 -31.07 -45.15
CA GLY A 515 -27.23 -30.82 -46.46
C GLY A 515 -27.22 -29.42 -47.09
N SER A 516 -26.80 -28.34 -46.42
CA SER A 516 -26.60 -27.03 -47.08
C SER A 516 -25.54 -26.18 -46.37
N SER A 517 -24.70 -25.46 -47.12
CA SER A 517 -23.71 -24.53 -46.55
C SER A 517 -24.43 -23.42 -45.76
N PRO A 518 -24.15 -23.24 -44.47
CA PRO A 518 -24.75 -22.17 -43.65
C PRO A 518 -24.16 -20.79 -43.96
N VAL A 519 -23.25 -20.69 -44.95
CA VAL A 519 -22.58 -19.45 -45.35
C VAL A 519 -23.28 -18.82 -46.56
N GLU A 520 -23.79 -17.60 -46.39
CA GLU A 520 -24.27 -16.75 -47.48
C GLU A 520 -23.22 -15.68 -47.82
N LYS A 521 -23.00 -15.41 -49.11
CA LYS A 521 -22.05 -14.37 -49.58
C LYS A 521 -22.76 -13.35 -50.47
N ARG A 522 -22.36 -12.08 -50.36
CA ARG A 522 -22.87 -10.96 -51.19
C ARG A 522 -21.77 -9.94 -51.48
N THR A 523 -21.83 -9.30 -52.64
CA THR A 523 -20.98 -8.17 -53.01
C THR A 523 -21.81 -6.89 -53.05
N ILE A 524 -21.29 -5.81 -52.49
CA ILE A 524 -21.96 -4.52 -52.33
C ILE A 524 -21.08 -3.43 -52.95
N HIS A 525 -21.63 -2.66 -53.87
CA HIS A 525 -20.94 -1.50 -54.48
C HIS A 525 -21.50 -0.21 -53.90
N ARG A 526 -20.67 0.62 -53.25
CA ARG A 526 -21.12 1.87 -52.63
C ARG A 526 -20.00 2.89 -52.54
N ASP A 527 -20.32 4.16 -52.81
CA ASP A 527 -19.39 5.30 -52.73
C ASP A 527 -18.06 5.10 -53.50
N GLY A 528 -18.10 4.34 -54.61
CA GLY A 528 -16.93 4.01 -55.43
C GLY A 528 -16.05 2.87 -54.89
N ARG A 529 -16.43 2.24 -53.77
CA ARG A 529 -15.76 1.11 -53.13
C ARG A 529 -16.55 -0.20 -53.32
N VAL A 530 -15.87 -1.34 -53.19
CA VAL A 530 -16.45 -2.69 -53.31
C VAL A 530 -16.29 -3.41 -51.97
N TYR A 531 -17.42 -3.77 -51.36
CA TYR A 531 -17.45 -4.51 -50.10
C TYR A 531 -17.95 -5.92 -50.35
N SER A 532 -17.31 -6.90 -49.71
CA SER A 532 -17.74 -8.29 -49.70
C SER A 532 -18.23 -8.67 -48.32
N MET A 533 -19.40 -9.30 -48.27
CA MET A 533 -20.04 -9.77 -47.05
C MET A 533 -20.19 -11.28 -47.07
N ALA A 534 -19.84 -11.94 -45.96
CA ALA A 534 -20.19 -13.32 -45.69
C ALA A 534 -20.92 -13.43 -44.35
N GLN A 535 -21.94 -14.28 -44.30
CA GLN A 535 -22.77 -14.46 -43.12
C GLN A 535 -22.94 -15.95 -42.81
N VAL A 536 -22.77 -16.31 -41.54
CA VAL A 536 -23.14 -17.62 -41.00
C VAL A 536 -24.40 -17.48 -40.16
N ARG A 537 -25.44 -18.24 -40.50
CA ARG A 537 -26.72 -18.24 -39.78
C ARG A 537 -27.41 -19.60 -39.84
N HIS A 538 -28.26 -19.86 -38.87
CA HIS A 538 -29.13 -21.04 -38.90
C HIS A 538 -30.34 -20.73 -39.80
N ARG A 539 -30.81 -21.72 -40.55
CA ARG A 539 -32.06 -21.60 -41.32
C ARG A 539 -33.15 -22.17 -40.42
N SER A 540 -33.97 -21.29 -39.84
CA SER A 540 -35.04 -21.64 -38.89
C SER A 540 -35.74 -22.95 -39.27
N ASP A 541 -35.70 -23.96 -38.40
CA ASP A 541 -36.45 -25.20 -38.55
C ASP A 541 -37.70 -25.11 -37.66
N PRO A 542 -38.89 -24.91 -38.24
CA PRO A 542 -40.13 -24.78 -37.47
C PRO A 542 -40.45 -26.00 -36.60
N SER A 543 -39.80 -27.14 -36.85
CA SER A 543 -40.02 -28.39 -36.12
C SER A 543 -39.11 -28.56 -34.89
N ASN A 544 -38.08 -27.73 -34.71
CA ASN A 544 -37.17 -27.79 -33.56
C ASN A 544 -36.64 -26.40 -33.14
N PRO A 545 -37.47 -25.58 -32.47
CA PRO A 545 -37.11 -24.22 -32.06
C PRO A 545 -36.03 -24.14 -30.97
N GLU A 546 -35.76 -25.21 -30.21
CA GLU A 546 -34.69 -25.23 -29.21
C GLU A 546 -33.29 -25.22 -29.86
N ARG A 547 -33.16 -25.74 -31.08
CA ARG A 547 -31.90 -25.76 -31.84
C ARG A 547 -31.49 -24.38 -32.36
N ASP A 548 -32.45 -23.48 -32.57
CA ASP A 548 -32.22 -22.09 -33.00
C ASP A 548 -31.55 -21.25 -31.88
N ALA A 549 -31.59 -21.69 -30.62
CA ALA A 549 -31.03 -20.99 -29.46
C ALA A 549 -29.53 -21.22 -29.25
N GLU A 550 -28.92 -22.19 -29.94
CA GLU A 550 -27.51 -22.60 -29.71
C GLU A 550 -26.54 -22.17 -30.81
N SER A 551 -26.97 -21.44 -31.85
CA SER A 551 -26.12 -21.12 -33.01
C SER A 551 -25.82 -19.62 -33.14
N PRO A 552 -24.54 -19.20 -33.11
CA PRO A 552 -24.20 -17.78 -33.20
C PRO A 552 -24.51 -17.24 -34.60
N TRP A 553 -25.00 -16.00 -34.64
CA TRP A 553 -25.13 -15.25 -35.88
C TRP A 553 -23.86 -14.43 -36.11
N VAL A 554 -23.18 -14.68 -37.22
CA VAL A 554 -21.91 -14.05 -37.58
C VAL A 554 -22.04 -13.38 -38.93
N THR A 555 -21.70 -12.10 -39.02
CA THR A 555 -21.56 -11.39 -40.29
C THR A 555 -20.18 -10.76 -40.36
N VAL A 556 -19.42 -11.07 -41.42
CA VAL A 556 -18.11 -10.49 -41.72
C VAL A 556 -18.23 -9.65 -42.99
N VAL A 557 -17.76 -8.41 -42.92
CA VAL A 557 -17.75 -7.49 -44.06
C VAL A 557 -16.36 -6.89 -44.21
N VAL A 558 -15.88 -6.86 -45.45
CA VAL A 558 -14.52 -6.43 -45.80
C VAL A 558 -14.60 -5.52 -47.03
N ASP A 559 -13.84 -4.42 -47.03
CA ASP A 559 -13.59 -3.58 -48.21
C ASP A 559 -12.63 -4.31 -49.17
N SER A 560 -13.17 -5.31 -49.86
CA SER A 560 -12.47 -6.20 -50.79
C SER A 560 -13.48 -6.78 -51.79
N ASP A 561 -12.98 -7.21 -52.95
CA ASP A 561 -13.77 -7.91 -53.97
C ASP A 561 -14.15 -9.34 -53.57
N SER A 562 -13.58 -9.85 -52.47
CA SER A 562 -13.77 -11.21 -52.01
C SER A 562 -13.76 -11.34 -50.48
N VAL A 563 -14.54 -12.30 -49.98
CA VAL A 563 -14.57 -12.71 -48.57
C VAL A 563 -14.70 -14.23 -48.47
N ARG A 564 -13.84 -14.84 -47.64
CA ARG A 564 -13.80 -16.28 -47.41
C ARG A 564 -14.11 -16.60 -45.96
N LEU A 565 -15.35 -17.00 -45.72
CA LEU A 565 -15.85 -17.45 -44.43
C LEU A 565 -16.32 -18.90 -44.61
N ASP A 566 -15.84 -19.79 -43.76
CA ASP A 566 -16.14 -21.23 -43.82
C ASP A 566 -16.42 -21.75 -42.39
N ILE A 567 -17.05 -22.92 -42.26
CA ILE A 567 -17.10 -23.66 -40.99
C ILE A 567 -16.23 -24.89 -41.13
N ASP A 568 -15.24 -25.06 -40.26
CA ASP A 568 -14.35 -26.20 -40.31
C ASP A 568 -14.93 -27.44 -39.60
N ARG A 569 -14.16 -28.54 -39.57
CA ARG A 569 -14.58 -29.82 -38.98
C ARG A 569 -14.76 -29.77 -37.45
N GLU A 570 -14.12 -28.81 -36.79
CA GLU A 570 -14.23 -28.59 -35.34
C GLU A 570 -15.38 -27.63 -35.00
N GLY A 571 -16.16 -27.21 -36.02
CA GLY A 571 -17.26 -26.27 -35.86
C GLY A 571 -16.80 -24.83 -35.66
N ARG A 572 -15.55 -24.48 -35.99
CA ARG A 572 -15.07 -23.09 -35.92
C ARG A 572 -15.56 -22.32 -37.14
N VAL A 573 -16.09 -21.12 -36.94
CA VAL A 573 -16.39 -20.19 -38.02
C VAL A 573 -15.10 -19.47 -38.38
N VAL A 574 -14.50 -19.84 -39.50
CA VAL A 574 -13.16 -19.43 -39.91
C VAL A 574 -13.23 -18.38 -41.01
N TRP A 575 -12.69 -17.20 -40.74
CA TRP A 575 -12.44 -16.16 -41.73
C TRP A 575 -10.99 -16.27 -42.23
N THR A 576 -10.81 -16.53 -43.52
CA THR A 576 -9.51 -16.39 -44.20
C THR A 576 -9.39 -14.97 -44.72
N ILE A 577 -8.48 -14.21 -44.13
CA ILE A 577 -8.21 -12.81 -44.46
C ILE A 577 -7.20 -12.81 -45.62
N PRO A 578 -7.56 -12.32 -46.81
CA PRO A 578 -6.70 -12.45 -47.98
C PRO A 578 -5.40 -11.65 -47.84
N GLU A 579 -4.39 -12.10 -48.59
CA GLU A 579 -3.21 -11.28 -48.87
C GLU A 579 -3.63 -9.98 -49.56
N SER A 580 -3.02 -8.85 -49.18
CA SER A 580 -3.36 -7.54 -49.74
C SER A 580 -2.16 -6.59 -49.74
N GLU A 581 -2.04 -5.81 -50.80
CA GLU A 581 -1.07 -4.70 -50.95
C GLU A 581 -1.60 -3.38 -50.34
N SER A 582 -2.89 -3.33 -49.99
CA SER A 582 -3.55 -2.18 -49.35
C SER A 582 -4.13 -2.58 -47.98
N PRO A 583 -4.29 -1.63 -47.03
CA PRO A 583 -4.98 -1.90 -45.78
C PRO A 583 -6.39 -2.45 -46.04
N LEU A 584 -6.76 -3.51 -45.33
CA LEU A 584 -8.11 -4.05 -45.33
C LEU A 584 -8.91 -3.45 -44.17
N GLU A 585 -10.10 -3.03 -44.53
CA GLU A 585 -11.05 -2.34 -43.69
C GLU A 585 -12.24 -3.29 -43.48
N CYS A 586 -12.45 -3.77 -42.25
CA CYS A 586 -13.48 -4.79 -41.98
C CYS A 586 -14.30 -4.55 -40.71
N GLU A 587 -15.51 -5.11 -40.73
CA GLU A 587 -16.45 -5.11 -39.61
C GLU A 587 -17.01 -6.52 -39.41
N ILE A 588 -17.04 -6.97 -38.16
CA ILE A 588 -17.59 -8.25 -37.74
C ILE A 588 -18.72 -7.98 -36.76
N LEU A 589 -19.90 -8.52 -37.05
CA LEU A 589 -21.06 -8.46 -36.18
C LEU A 589 -21.35 -9.87 -35.66
N LEU A 590 -21.36 -10.01 -34.34
CA LEU A 590 -21.53 -11.27 -33.64
C LEU A 590 -22.71 -11.17 -32.66
N SER A 591 -23.62 -12.13 -32.71
CA SER A 591 -24.77 -12.19 -31.81
C SER A 591 -24.98 -13.65 -31.38
N PRO A 592 -25.34 -13.93 -30.10
CA PRO A 592 -25.56 -15.30 -29.64
C PRO A 592 -26.76 -15.96 -30.34
N THR A 593 -27.73 -15.15 -30.77
CA THR A 593 -28.92 -15.56 -31.53
C THR A 593 -29.20 -14.57 -32.67
N GLN A 594 -30.15 -14.87 -33.55
CA GLN A 594 -30.57 -13.92 -34.59
C GLN A 594 -31.14 -12.63 -33.96
N PRO A 595 -30.65 -11.42 -34.34
CA PRO A 595 -31.20 -10.16 -33.82
C PRO A 595 -32.66 -9.93 -34.21
N ALA A 596 -33.47 -9.43 -33.27
CA ALA A 596 -34.88 -9.11 -33.50
C ALA A 596 -35.05 -7.93 -34.49
N GLY A 597 -36.02 -8.01 -35.41
CA GLY A 597 -36.30 -6.97 -36.42
C GLY A 597 -35.67 -7.21 -37.79
N LEU A 598 -34.89 -8.28 -37.96
CA LEU A 598 -34.39 -8.77 -39.23
C LEU A 598 -35.30 -9.90 -39.75
N ASP A 599 -36.46 -9.56 -40.34
CA ASP A 599 -37.38 -10.54 -40.97
C ASP A 599 -36.81 -11.02 -42.33
N PRO A 600 -36.47 -12.33 -42.49
CA PRO A 600 -35.94 -12.89 -43.73
C PRO A 600 -36.93 -12.88 -44.91
N ALA A 601 -38.23 -12.78 -44.66
CA ALA A 601 -39.25 -12.90 -45.70
C ALA A 601 -39.32 -11.67 -46.63
N GLN A 602 -38.72 -10.55 -46.26
CA GLN A 602 -38.72 -9.31 -47.06
C GLN A 602 -37.47 -9.11 -47.94
N VAL A 603 -36.49 -10.02 -47.89
CA VAL A 603 -35.19 -9.88 -48.59
C VAL A 603 -35.22 -10.64 -49.90
N GLY A 604 -35.37 -9.94 -51.02
CA GLY A 604 -35.36 -10.52 -52.36
C GLY A 604 -34.03 -11.25 -52.66
N LYS A 605 -34.12 -12.36 -53.39
CA LYS A 605 -33.01 -13.20 -53.88
C LYS A 605 -32.17 -12.50 -54.98
N ALA A 606 -31.75 -11.26 -54.79
CA ALA A 606 -30.92 -10.56 -55.76
C ALA A 606 -29.45 -10.61 -55.33
N GLU A 607 -28.60 -11.20 -56.18
CA GLU A 607 -27.14 -11.25 -56.04
C GLU A 607 -26.47 -9.87 -56.23
N THR A 608 -27.25 -8.84 -56.57
CA THR A 608 -26.79 -7.46 -56.74
C THR A 608 -27.86 -6.51 -56.19
N VAL A 609 -27.53 -5.74 -55.15
CA VAL A 609 -28.44 -4.75 -54.57
C VAL A 609 -28.31 -3.44 -55.33
N SER A 610 -29.22 -3.17 -56.28
CA SER A 610 -29.37 -1.85 -56.88
C SER A 610 -30.32 -1.01 -56.02
N ASN A 611 -29.81 0.02 -55.33
CA ASN A 611 -30.46 1.23 -54.75
C ASN A 611 -31.94 1.24 -54.27
N SER A 612 -32.64 0.12 -54.09
CA SER A 612 -34.04 0.09 -53.65
C SER A 612 -34.36 -0.97 -52.58
N ASP A 613 -33.35 -1.60 -51.97
CA ASP A 613 -33.56 -2.56 -50.87
C ASP A 613 -33.32 -1.86 -49.52
N ALA A 614 -34.38 -1.64 -48.74
CA ALA A 614 -34.29 -1.00 -47.44
C ALA A 614 -33.38 -1.75 -46.45
N LEU A 615 -33.24 -3.09 -46.57
CA LEU A 615 -32.32 -3.85 -45.74
C LEU A 615 -30.88 -3.77 -46.25
N GLY A 616 -30.68 -3.87 -47.57
CA GLY A 616 -29.38 -3.68 -48.20
C GLY A 616 -28.80 -2.29 -47.92
N ASP A 617 -29.65 -1.27 -47.89
CA ASP A 617 -29.28 0.12 -47.61
C ASP A 617 -29.06 0.41 -46.10
N ARG A 618 -29.67 -0.39 -45.21
CA ARG A 618 -29.49 -0.37 -43.75
C ARG A 618 -28.24 -1.13 -43.31
N LEU A 619 -28.03 -2.34 -43.83
CA LEU A 619 -26.79 -3.10 -43.66
C LEU A 619 -25.64 -2.31 -44.27
N ALA A 620 -25.77 -1.79 -45.49
CA ALA A 620 -24.73 -0.93 -46.06
C ALA A 620 -24.45 0.31 -45.20
N ARG A 621 -25.43 0.97 -44.57
CA ARG A 621 -25.14 2.09 -43.64
C ARG A 621 -24.39 1.69 -42.36
N ILE A 622 -24.66 0.49 -41.82
CA ILE A 622 -23.89 -0.08 -40.71
C ILE A 622 -22.44 -0.37 -41.17
N LEU A 623 -22.29 -0.77 -42.44
CA LEU A 623 -21.06 -1.33 -43.02
C LEU A 623 -20.18 -0.32 -43.78
N THR A 624 -20.70 0.84 -44.21
CA THR A 624 -20.02 1.80 -45.11
C THR A 624 -19.85 3.20 -44.51
N GLY A 625 -20.00 3.37 -43.19
CA GLY A 625 -19.80 4.66 -42.51
C GLY A 625 -18.34 5.07 -42.28
N TRP A 626 -17.44 4.76 -43.21
CA TRP A 626 -15.99 4.92 -43.07
C TRP A 626 -15.54 6.35 -43.35
N LYS A 627 -14.67 6.90 -42.50
CA LYS A 627 -13.70 7.93 -42.89
C LYS A 627 -12.30 7.48 -42.49
N ASP A 628 -11.31 7.63 -43.38
CA ASP A 628 -9.91 7.31 -43.08
C ASP A 628 -9.39 8.06 -41.82
N SER A 629 -9.98 9.23 -41.52
CA SER A 629 -9.70 10.02 -40.31
C SER A 629 -10.14 9.32 -39.03
N ASP A 630 -11.12 8.42 -39.05
CA ASP A 630 -11.70 7.83 -37.83
C ASP A 630 -10.63 7.09 -36.98
N PHE A 631 -9.67 6.42 -37.61
CA PHE A 631 -8.59 5.72 -36.88
C PHE A 631 -7.50 6.67 -36.37
N GLU A 632 -7.22 7.76 -37.07
CA GLU A 632 -6.23 8.75 -36.63
C GLU A 632 -6.81 9.65 -35.53
N ASP A 633 -8.07 10.06 -35.67
CA ASP A 633 -8.83 10.81 -34.65
C ASP A 633 -8.94 10.01 -33.35
N TRP A 634 -8.99 8.67 -33.41
CA TRP A 634 -9.04 7.81 -32.22
C TRP A 634 -7.72 7.62 -31.50
N LYS A 635 -6.58 7.96 -32.13
CA LYS A 635 -5.31 7.97 -31.41
C LYS A 635 -5.22 9.12 -30.42
N GLN A 636 -6.11 10.12 -30.52
CA GLN A 636 -6.17 11.28 -29.64
C GLN A 636 -7.53 11.31 -28.94
N GLY A 637 -7.55 10.89 -27.67
CA GLY A 637 -8.75 10.74 -26.86
C GLY A 637 -9.34 12.06 -26.38
N SER A 638 -10.62 12.07 -25.99
CA SER A 638 -11.09 13.05 -25.00
C SER A 638 -10.70 12.62 -23.59
N ALA A 639 -10.45 13.60 -22.73
CA ALA A 639 -10.21 13.41 -21.30
C ALA A 639 -11.33 12.59 -20.64
N LEU A 640 -10.95 11.54 -19.90
CA LEU A 640 -11.86 10.71 -19.11
C LEU A 640 -11.98 11.23 -17.67
N TRP A 641 -10.94 11.91 -17.15
CA TRP A 641 -10.85 12.34 -15.76
C TRP A 641 -10.56 13.83 -15.63
N PRO A 642 -11.42 14.72 -16.16
CA PRO A 642 -11.13 16.16 -16.26
C PRO A 642 -10.86 16.85 -14.90
N GLU A 643 -11.29 16.26 -13.79
CA GLU A 643 -11.16 16.81 -12.45
C GLU A 643 -9.71 16.89 -11.97
N ARG A 644 -9.37 18.03 -11.35
CA ARG A 644 -8.13 18.27 -10.62
C ARG A 644 -8.47 18.40 -9.14
N LEU A 645 -7.89 17.54 -8.31
CA LEU A 645 -8.16 17.50 -6.87
C LEU A 645 -7.12 18.33 -6.14
N GLN A 646 -7.56 19.12 -5.17
CA GLN A 646 -6.67 19.99 -4.39
C GLN A 646 -6.52 19.48 -2.97
N THR A 647 -5.30 19.52 -2.47
CA THR A 647 -4.96 19.14 -1.09
C THR A 647 -3.97 20.14 -0.49
N VAL A 648 -3.93 20.17 0.84
CA VAL A 648 -2.97 20.96 1.62
C VAL A 648 -2.05 20.00 2.34
N GLY A 649 -0.75 20.06 2.08
CA GLY A 649 0.26 19.27 2.78
C GLY A 649 0.61 19.85 4.15
N TRP A 650 1.47 19.16 4.88
CA TRP A 650 1.87 19.55 6.23
C TRP A 650 3.39 19.66 6.29
N LEU A 651 3.91 20.79 6.78
CA LEU A 651 5.33 20.92 7.03
C LEU A 651 5.68 20.20 8.33
N GLY A 652 6.66 19.32 8.27
CA GLY A 652 7.14 18.60 9.44
C GLY A 652 7.74 19.56 10.44
N LEU A 653 7.55 19.24 11.72
CA LEU A 653 8.26 19.90 12.81
C LEU A 653 9.75 19.59 12.69
N GLU A 654 10.59 20.61 12.89
CA GLU A 654 12.04 20.50 12.76
C GLU A 654 12.64 19.64 13.87
N GLN A 655 13.49 18.69 13.49
CA GLN A 655 14.15 17.72 14.35
C GLN A 655 15.63 17.61 13.97
N GLU A 656 16.49 18.28 14.75
CA GLU A 656 17.95 18.14 14.71
C GLU A 656 18.62 18.39 13.33
N GLY A 657 18.01 19.12 12.41
CA GLY A 657 18.52 19.37 11.05
C GLY A 657 17.56 18.98 9.92
N TYR A 658 16.57 18.15 10.21
CA TYR A 658 15.61 17.67 9.21
C TYR A 658 14.16 17.79 9.69
N ALA A 659 13.23 17.79 8.75
CA ALA A 659 11.80 17.79 9.00
C ALA A 659 11.12 16.77 8.07
N LEU A 660 10.14 16.04 8.60
CA LEU A 660 9.36 15.09 7.82
C LEU A 660 8.03 15.73 7.40
N ASP A 661 8.02 16.33 6.21
CA ASP A 661 6.82 16.92 5.63
C ASP A 661 5.90 15.83 5.05
N THR A 662 4.60 16.11 5.03
CA THR A 662 3.58 15.19 4.50
C THR A 662 2.92 15.78 3.27
N ILE A 663 2.98 15.04 2.16
CA ILE A 663 2.29 15.38 0.92
C ILE A 663 0.91 14.73 1.02
N SER A 664 -0.11 15.55 1.28
CA SER A 664 -1.45 15.05 1.53
C SER A 664 -2.04 14.37 0.30
N ILE A 665 -2.71 13.24 0.54
CA ILE A 665 -3.41 12.45 -0.47
C ILE A 665 -4.91 12.80 -0.39
N PRO A 666 -5.63 12.91 -1.53
CA PRO A 666 -7.08 13.11 -1.53
C PRO A 666 -7.81 12.00 -0.75
N LYS A 667 -8.47 12.35 0.36
CA LYS A 667 -9.22 11.38 1.21
C LYS A 667 -10.40 10.74 0.48
N SER A 668 -10.97 11.46 -0.48
CA SER A 668 -11.98 10.96 -1.40
C SER A 668 -11.73 11.53 -2.79
N ASN A 669 -12.27 10.86 -3.81
CA ASN A 669 -12.19 11.30 -5.19
C ASN A 669 -13.46 10.84 -5.93
N PRO A 670 -13.82 11.49 -7.06
CA PRO A 670 -15.04 11.18 -7.83
C PRO A 670 -15.14 9.73 -8.32
N TRP A 671 -14.02 9.00 -8.35
CA TRP A 671 -13.90 7.67 -8.94
C TRP A 671 -13.87 6.54 -7.92
N ASN A 672 -13.91 6.88 -6.62
CA ASN A 672 -13.66 5.96 -5.51
C ASN A 672 -12.35 5.17 -5.68
N ALA A 673 -11.37 5.74 -6.38
CA ALA A 673 -10.08 5.13 -6.62
C ALA A 673 -9.30 5.04 -5.31
N TRP A 674 -8.68 3.89 -5.05
CA TRP A 674 -7.83 3.69 -3.88
C TRP A 674 -6.42 4.17 -4.15
N LEU A 675 -5.95 5.09 -3.32
CA LEU A 675 -4.65 5.73 -3.45
C LEU A 675 -3.58 5.00 -2.63
N ARG A 676 -3.59 3.65 -2.65
CA ARG A 676 -2.55 2.84 -2.03
C ARG A 676 -1.23 2.98 -2.77
N THR A 677 -0.49 4.02 -2.42
CA THR A 677 0.68 4.49 -3.16
C THR A 677 1.80 3.46 -3.16
N ALA A 678 2.39 3.18 -4.33
CA ALA A 678 3.36 2.11 -4.51
C ALA A 678 4.74 2.62 -4.93
N ALA A 679 4.81 3.48 -5.94
CA ALA A 679 6.08 4.03 -6.45
C ALA A 679 5.92 5.48 -6.91
N ILE A 680 7.04 6.21 -6.91
CA ILE A 680 7.13 7.59 -7.39
C ILE A 680 8.35 7.79 -8.28
N ASP A 681 8.26 8.77 -9.19
CA ASP A 681 9.39 9.41 -9.85
C ASP A 681 9.01 10.86 -10.24
N PHE A 682 9.97 11.64 -10.74
CA PHE A 682 9.74 13.05 -11.06
C PHE A 682 10.04 13.39 -12.52
N PHE A 683 9.20 14.26 -13.09
CA PHE A 683 9.51 14.97 -14.33
C PHE A 683 10.56 16.05 -14.08
N SER A 684 11.23 16.51 -15.14
CA SER A 684 12.23 17.58 -15.05
C SER A 684 11.65 18.91 -14.55
N ASP A 685 10.36 19.15 -14.73
CA ASP A 685 9.64 20.33 -14.24
C ASP A 685 9.35 20.30 -12.73
N GLY A 686 9.51 19.15 -12.07
CA GLY A 686 9.21 18.94 -10.66
C GLY A 686 7.82 18.35 -10.37
N ARG A 687 7.00 18.08 -11.39
CA ARG A 687 5.79 17.26 -11.19
C ARG A 687 6.20 15.86 -10.78
N MET A 688 5.49 15.29 -9.81
CA MET A 688 5.66 13.92 -9.37
C MET A 688 4.67 13.03 -10.12
N VAL A 689 5.11 11.84 -10.52
CA VAL A 689 4.23 10.75 -10.94
C VAL A 689 4.15 9.73 -9.82
N VAL A 690 2.95 9.22 -9.53
CA VAL A 690 2.68 8.26 -8.44
C VAL A 690 1.90 7.08 -8.99
N SER A 691 2.40 5.86 -8.84
CA SER A 691 1.61 4.64 -9.10
C SER A 691 0.92 4.14 -7.82
N THR A 692 -0.22 3.48 -7.97
CA THR A 692 -0.95 2.82 -6.87
C THR A 692 -1.01 1.32 -7.07
N TYR A 693 -0.96 0.53 -6.00
CA TYR A 693 -1.12 -0.93 -6.08
C TYR A 693 -2.44 -1.36 -6.76
N GLY A 694 -3.45 -0.49 -6.73
CA GLY A 694 -4.75 -0.71 -7.37
C GLY A 694 -4.77 -0.55 -8.90
N GLY A 695 -3.68 -0.09 -9.53
CA GLY A 695 -3.58 0.03 -10.99
C GLY A 695 -3.61 1.46 -11.54
N ASP A 696 -3.57 2.47 -10.68
CA ASP A 696 -3.65 3.87 -11.09
C ASP A 696 -2.29 4.54 -11.16
N VAL A 697 -2.22 5.58 -12.00
CA VAL A 697 -1.11 6.53 -12.05
C VAL A 697 -1.66 7.94 -11.93
N TRP A 698 -1.03 8.76 -11.10
CA TRP A 698 -1.43 10.14 -10.80
C TRP A 698 -0.28 11.09 -11.04
N LEU A 699 -0.59 12.27 -11.58
CA LEU A 699 0.29 13.43 -11.59
C LEU A 699 0.02 14.27 -10.35
N VAL A 700 1.09 14.69 -9.68
CA VAL A 700 1.03 15.58 -8.52
C VAL A 700 1.90 16.80 -8.78
N SER A 701 1.27 17.98 -8.74
CA SER A 701 1.91 19.27 -8.98
C SER A 701 1.73 20.21 -7.78
N GLY A 702 2.34 21.40 -7.84
CA GLY A 702 2.29 22.36 -6.72
C GLY A 702 3.10 21.95 -5.49
N ILE A 703 4.03 21.00 -5.65
CA ILE A 703 4.94 20.56 -4.59
C ILE A 703 6.04 21.61 -4.42
N ASP A 704 5.81 22.55 -3.50
CA ASP A 704 6.74 23.64 -3.20
C ASP A 704 7.23 23.61 -1.74
N ALA A 705 7.87 24.71 -1.31
CA ALA A 705 8.34 24.85 0.06
C ALA A 705 7.20 25.01 1.09
N THR A 706 5.99 25.38 0.65
CA THR A 706 4.85 25.69 1.51
C THR A 706 3.81 24.58 1.57
N LEU A 707 3.71 23.75 0.53
CA LEU A 707 2.74 22.68 0.37
C LEU A 707 1.27 23.14 0.51
N LYS A 708 0.97 24.41 0.21
CA LYS A 708 -0.38 24.98 0.42
C LYS A 708 -1.37 24.64 -0.69
N GLN A 709 -0.89 24.32 -1.89
CA GLN A 709 -1.72 24.04 -3.07
C GLN A 709 -1.14 22.86 -3.84
N ILE A 710 -1.40 21.65 -3.34
CA ILE A 710 -0.98 20.42 -4.01
C ILE A 710 -2.14 19.96 -4.89
N GLU A 711 -1.89 19.86 -6.18
CA GLU A 711 -2.87 19.40 -7.15
C GLU A 711 -2.61 17.95 -7.56
N TRP A 712 -3.67 17.15 -7.62
CA TRP A 712 -3.66 15.78 -8.10
C TRP A 712 -4.53 15.66 -9.35
N LYS A 713 -3.98 15.03 -10.38
CA LYS A 713 -4.68 14.71 -11.63
C LYS A 713 -4.48 13.22 -11.92
N ARG A 714 -5.56 12.48 -12.17
CA ARG A 714 -5.48 11.08 -12.56
C ARG A 714 -4.96 11.01 -14.00
N PHE A 715 -3.89 10.26 -14.21
CA PHE A 715 -3.17 10.19 -15.48
C PHE A 715 -3.44 8.88 -16.23
N ALA A 716 -3.44 7.77 -15.50
CA ALA A 716 -3.74 6.46 -16.06
C ALA A 716 -4.45 5.57 -15.03
N SER A 717 -5.13 4.52 -15.50
CA SER A 717 -5.75 3.52 -14.66
C SER A 717 -5.72 2.14 -15.30
N GLY A 718 -6.11 1.12 -14.52
CA GLY A 718 -6.31 -0.23 -15.04
C GLY A 718 -5.02 -1.01 -15.26
N LEU A 719 -3.89 -0.60 -14.67
CA LEU A 719 -2.63 -1.33 -14.74
C LEU A 719 -2.60 -2.51 -13.75
N TYR A 720 -1.86 -3.57 -14.09
CA TYR A 720 -1.81 -4.77 -13.27
C TYR A 720 -0.71 -4.68 -12.19
N GLU A 721 -1.10 -4.34 -10.95
CA GLU A 721 -0.23 -4.25 -9.76
C GLU A 721 1.07 -3.42 -9.99
N PRO A 722 0.97 -2.11 -10.29
CA PRO A 722 2.12 -1.32 -10.71
C PRO A 722 3.02 -0.91 -9.53
N LEU A 723 3.99 -1.77 -9.20
CA LEU A 723 4.91 -1.63 -8.04
C LEU A 723 6.29 -1.02 -8.39
N GLY A 724 6.41 -0.42 -9.58
CA GLY A 724 7.59 0.30 -10.03
C GLY A 724 7.23 1.37 -11.06
N ILE A 725 7.85 2.56 -10.96
CA ILE A 725 7.69 3.63 -11.95
C ILE A 725 9.02 4.37 -12.15
N LYS A 726 9.30 4.75 -13.41
CA LYS A 726 10.49 5.49 -13.81
C LYS A 726 10.14 6.49 -14.91
N ILE A 727 10.54 7.76 -14.75
CA ILE A 727 10.50 8.73 -15.85
C ILE A 727 11.76 8.55 -16.70
N VAL A 728 11.58 8.33 -18.00
CA VAL A 728 12.66 8.26 -18.99
C VAL A 728 12.30 9.21 -20.13
N ASN A 729 13.12 10.23 -20.35
CA ASN A 729 12.88 11.27 -21.36
C ASN A 729 11.48 11.92 -21.25
N GLU A 730 11.08 12.32 -20.03
CA GLU A 730 9.75 12.88 -19.73
C GLU A 730 8.57 11.95 -20.03
N VAL A 731 8.80 10.63 -20.14
CA VAL A 731 7.73 9.63 -20.33
C VAL A 731 7.72 8.64 -19.16
N PRO A 732 6.55 8.36 -18.54
CA PRO A 732 6.42 7.34 -17.51
C PRO A 732 6.50 5.91 -18.06
N TYR A 733 7.39 5.11 -17.47
CA TYR A 733 7.48 3.66 -17.61
C TYR A 733 7.02 3.03 -16.29
N VAL A 734 6.13 2.05 -16.37
CA VAL A 734 5.51 1.41 -15.21
C VAL A 734 5.73 -0.10 -15.27
N THR A 735 6.32 -0.66 -14.22
CA THR A 735 6.43 -2.12 -14.06
C THR A 735 5.11 -2.66 -13.55
N CYS A 736 4.46 -3.49 -14.34
CA CYS A 736 3.31 -4.31 -13.95
C CYS A 736 3.75 -5.75 -13.70
N LYS A 737 2.86 -6.58 -13.16
CA LYS A 737 3.14 -8.01 -12.94
C LYS A 737 3.37 -8.79 -14.24
N ASP A 738 2.77 -8.34 -15.34
CA ASP A 738 2.77 -9.03 -16.63
C ASP A 738 3.61 -8.34 -17.72
N ARG A 739 3.94 -7.06 -17.56
CA ARG A 739 4.63 -6.26 -18.59
C ARG A 739 5.25 -4.97 -18.04
N VAL A 740 6.05 -4.30 -18.85
CA VAL A 740 6.38 -2.88 -18.66
C VAL A 740 5.53 -2.04 -19.60
N VAL A 741 4.78 -1.10 -19.05
CA VAL A 741 3.90 -0.18 -19.80
C VAL A 741 4.57 1.18 -19.93
N ARG A 742 4.60 1.71 -21.15
CA ARG A 742 5.00 3.10 -21.43
C ARG A 742 3.75 3.94 -21.70
N LEU A 743 3.53 4.97 -20.89
CA LEU A 743 2.32 5.79 -20.92
C LEU A 743 2.56 7.08 -21.67
N HIS A 744 1.79 7.33 -22.74
CA HIS A 744 1.93 8.54 -23.55
C HIS A 744 0.72 9.43 -23.41
N ASP A 745 0.97 10.71 -23.13
CA ASP A 745 0.03 11.81 -23.35
C ASP A 745 0.37 12.41 -24.71
N THR A 746 -0.52 12.23 -25.69
CA THR A 746 -0.26 12.63 -27.08
C THR A 746 -0.94 13.94 -27.44
N ASN A 747 -1.91 14.38 -26.65
CA ASN A 747 -2.71 15.57 -26.88
C ASN A 747 -2.41 16.71 -25.86
N GLY A 748 -1.60 16.44 -24.84
CA GLY A 748 -1.18 17.38 -23.81
C GLY A 748 -2.24 17.68 -22.75
N ASP A 749 -3.21 16.79 -22.53
CA ASP A 749 -4.32 17.00 -21.59
C ASP A 749 -4.05 16.49 -20.16
N ASP A 750 -2.81 16.06 -19.88
CA ASP A 750 -2.39 15.41 -18.64
C ASP A 750 -3.11 14.06 -18.39
N GLU A 751 -3.45 13.31 -19.44
CA GLU A 751 -3.91 11.91 -19.39
C GLU A 751 -3.17 11.03 -20.40
N ALA A 752 -2.99 9.75 -20.08
CA ALA A 752 -2.44 8.79 -21.02
C ALA A 752 -3.47 8.44 -22.10
N ASP A 753 -3.12 8.70 -23.36
CA ASP A 753 -3.87 8.30 -24.56
C ASP A 753 -3.43 6.94 -25.08
N PHE A 754 -2.12 6.65 -25.02
CA PHE A 754 -1.56 5.39 -25.51
C PHE A 754 -0.87 4.63 -24.39
N TYR A 755 -1.38 3.44 -24.10
CA TYR A 755 -0.84 2.49 -23.14
C TYR A 755 0.02 1.50 -23.91
N GLU A 756 1.25 1.87 -24.17
CA GLU A 756 2.15 1.05 -24.97
C GLU A 756 2.66 -0.12 -24.15
N ASN A 757 2.57 -1.31 -24.74
CA ASN A 757 3.26 -2.48 -24.25
C ASN A 757 4.74 -2.40 -24.68
N PHE A 758 5.59 -1.87 -23.81
CA PHE A 758 7.01 -1.69 -24.10
C PHE A 758 7.77 -3.02 -24.04
N PHE A 759 7.40 -3.90 -23.09
CA PHE A 759 8.01 -5.21 -22.91
C PHE A 759 7.02 -6.18 -22.25
N ASP A 760 6.82 -7.35 -22.87
CA ASP A 760 6.06 -8.47 -22.30
C ASP A 760 6.93 -9.27 -21.31
N ASP A 761 6.44 -9.52 -20.10
CA ASP A 761 7.10 -10.47 -19.21
C ASP A 761 6.94 -11.89 -19.79
N PRO A 762 8.04 -12.61 -20.07
CA PRO A 762 7.99 -13.91 -20.74
C PRO A 762 7.39 -15.04 -19.88
N ASP A 763 7.14 -14.78 -18.60
CA ASP A 763 6.64 -15.78 -17.65
C ASP A 763 5.92 -15.09 -16.50
N VAL A 764 4.60 -14.98 -16.63
CA VAL A 764 3.74 -14.27 -15.68
C VAL A 764 3.17 -15.27 -14.67
N SER A 765 3.46 -15.05 -13.39
CA SER A 765 3.09 -15.99 -12.34
C SER A 765 1.65 -15.83 -11.92
N THR A 766 0.95 -16.94 -11.73
CA THR A 766 -0.43 -16.94 -11.21
C THR A 766 -0.50 -16.92 -9.68
N HIS A 767 0.64 -17.05 -9.01
CA HIS A 767 0.73 -16.98 -7.57
C HIS A 767 0.65 -15.53 -7.06
N PHE A 768 -0.09 -15.31 -5.97
CA PHE A 768 -0.32 -13.97 -5.42
C PHE A 768 0.98 -13.31 -4.92
N HIS A 769 1.86 -14.03 -4.20
CA HIS A 769 3.14 -13.49 -3.69
C HIS A 769 4.21 -13.22 -4.78
N ALA A 770 3.91 -13.41 -6.06
CA ALA A 770 4.88 -13.30 -7.14
C ALA A 770 4.88 -11.91 -7.79
N PHE A 771 5.25 -10.89 -7.01
CA PHE A 771 5.27 -9.52 -7.50
C PHE A 771 6.49 -9.23 -8.38
N ASN A 772 6.31 -8.30 -9.32
CA ASN A 772 7.40 -7.60 -9.99
C ASN A 772 7.60 -6.25 -9.27
N PHE A 773 8.78 -6.05 -8.70
CA PHE A 773 9.09 -4.92 -7.84
C PHE A 773 10.04 -3.93 -8.49
N ASP A 774 9.79 -2.65 -8.21
CA ASP A 774 10.65 -1.51 -8.55
C ASP A 774 10.83 -1.31 -10.05
N LEU A 775 11.45 -0.19 -10.40
CA LEU A 775 11.93 0.08 -11.76
C LEU A 775 13.08 1.06 -11.69
N GLN A 776 14.24 0.63 -12.16
CA GLN A 776 15.45 1.42 -12.21
C GLN A 776 15.96 1.49 -13.66
N ILE A 777 16.85 2.44 -13.92
CA ILE A 777 17.60 2.50 -15.18
C ILE A 777 19.09 2.44 -14.84
N ASP A 778 19.82 1.58 -15.52
CA ASP A 778 21.27 1.55 -15.37
C ASP A 778 21.98 2.53 -16.31
N ARG A 779 23.32 2.57 -16.22
CA ARG A 779 24.16 3.48 -17.02
C ARG A 779 24.12 3.19 -18.52
N GLU A 780 23.73 1.98 -18.93
CA GLU A 780 23.59 1.60 -20.34
C GLU A 780 22.19 1.94 -20.88
N GLY A 781 21.30 2.50 -20.04
CA GLY A 781 19.92 2.82 -20.39
C GLY A 781 18.98 1.63 -20.30
N TRP A 782 19.41 0.50 -19.75
CA TRP A 782 18.53 -0.67 -19.61
C TRP A 782 17.62 -0.47 -18.40
N LEU A 783 16.36 -0.85 -18.56
CA LEU A 783 15.40 -0.91 -17.45
C LEU A 783 15.69 -2.15 -16.60
N VAL A 784 15.55 -2.01 -15.29
CA VAL A 784 15.86 -3.09 -14.34
C VAL A 784 14.75 -3.21 -13.30
N TYR A 785 14.25 -4.43 -13.07
CA TYR A 785 13.27 -4.73 -12.04
C TYR A 785 13.53 -6.10 -11.39
N ALA A 786 12.94 -6.33 -10.21
CA ALA A 786 13.11 -7.56 -9.45
C ALA A 786 11.84 -8.44 -9.49
N LYS A 787 11.99 -9.75 -9.66
CA LYS A 787 10.92 -10.74 -9.57
C LYS A 787 10.96 -11.47 -8.24
N GLY A 788 9.79 -11.62 -7.60
CA GLY A 788 9.63 -12.44 -6.40
C GLY A 788 10.01 -13.92 -6.63
N GLY A 789 10.61 -14.55 -5.62
CA GLY A 789 10.88 -15.98 -5.61
C GLY A 789 9.85 -16.77 -4.82
N HIS A 790 9.47 -16.28 -3.65
CA HIS A 790 8.63 -17.03 -2.71
C HIS A 790 7.23 -17.35 -3.25
N GLY A 791 6.96 -18.64 -3.45
CA GLY A 791 5.68 -19.15 -3.94
C GLY A 791 5.44 -18.92 -5.44
N ALA A 792 6.33 -18.20 -6.13
CA ALA A 792 6.17 -17.93 -7.55
C ALA A 792 6.35 -19.20 -8.38
N ASP A 793 5.54 -19.34 -9.41
CA ASP A 793 5.57 -20.45 -10.38
C ASP A 793 6.40 -20.12 -11.63
N TYR A 794 7.25 -19.08 -11.56
CA TYR A 794 8.23 -18.74 -12.60
C TYR A 794 9.17 -19.91 -12.90
N SER A 795 9.63 -19.98 -14.15
CA SER A 795 10.74 -20.81 -14.60
C SER A 795 12.06 -20.42 -13.93
N ILE A 796 12.22 -19.12 -13.62
CA ILE A 796 13.37 -18.59 -12.86
C ILE A 796 12.86 -17.65 -11.76
N PRO A 797 12.36 -18.19 -10.65
CA PRO A 797 11.91 -17.39 -9.52
C PRO A 797 13.06 -16.68 -8.81
N GLY A 798 12.78 -15.48 -8.30
CA GLY A 798 13.75 -14.75 -7.50
C GLY A 798 14.91 -14.19 -8.33
N ALA A 799 14.61 -13.43 -9.38
CA ALA A 799 15.57 -12.96 -10.36
C ALA A 799 15.51 -11.44 -10.55
N ILE A 800 16.64 -10.86 -10.95
CA ILE A 800 16.73 -9.48 -11.41
C ILE A 800 16.79 -9.51 -12.94
N LEU A 801 15.84 -8.86 -13.59
CA LEU A 801 15.78 -8.76 -15.04
C LEU A 801 16.26 -7.38 -15.51
N ARG A 802 17.04 -7.37 -16.58
CA ARG A 802 17.42 -6.16 -17.33
C ARG A 802 16.79 -6.20 -18.70
N ILE A 803 16.13 -5.14 -19.12
CA ILE A 803 15.43 -4.99 -20.40
C ILE A 803 16.14 -3.94 -21.25
N SER A 804 16.40 -4.26 -22.52
CA SER A 804 17.11 -3.36 -23.42
C SER A 804 16.35 -2.05 -23.63
N PRO A 805 17.04 -0.94 -23.97
CA PRO A 805 16.39 0.36 -24.20
C PRO A 805 15.30 0.36 -25.28
N ASP A 806 15.30 -0.63 -26.18
CA ASP A 806 14.30 -0.83 -27.23
C ASP A 806 13.18 -1.82 -26.86
N GLY A 807 13.21 -2.40 -25.65
CA GLY A 807 12.20 -3.35 -25.17
C GLY A 807 12.25 -4.73 -25.83
N THR A 808 13.21 -5.01 -26.71
CA THR A 808 13.22 -6.24 -27.53
C THR A 808 13.97 -7.41 -26.91
N ARG A 809 14.86 -7.15 -25.94
CA ARG A 809 15.70 -8.17 -25.31
C ARG A 809 15.64 -8.07 -23.79
N LYS A 810 15.76 -9.22 -23.15
CA LYS A 810 15.96 -9.34 -21.70
C LYS A 810 17.28 -10.02 -21.37
N GLU A 811 17.82 -9.71 -20.22
CA GLU A 811 18.94 -10.42 -19.59
C GLU A 811 18.58 -10.75 -18.14
N GLU A 812 18.87 -11.98 -17.72
CA GLU A 812 18.86 -12.35 -16.31
C GLU A 812 20.16 -11.88 -15.68
N PHE A 813 20.08 -10.82 -14.87
CA PHE A 813 21.26 -10.18 -14.31
C PHE A 813 21.78 -10.90 -13.06
N ALA A 814 20.88 -11.31 -12.17
CA ALA A 814 21.19 -12.00 -10.91
C ALA A 814 20.02 -12.86 -10.45
N THR A 815 20.27 -13.84 -9.58
CA THR A 815 19.28 -14.80 -9.07
C THR A 815 19.42 -15.02 -7.56
N GLY A 816 18.49 -15.78 -6.97
CA GLY A 816 18.57 -16.19 -5.57
C GLY A 816 17.94 -15.19 -4.61
N PHE A 817 16.85 -14.54 -5.03
CA PHE A 817 16.05 -13.63 -4.20
C PHE A 817 14.74 -14.25 -3.74
N ARG A 818 14.31 -13.96 -2.50
CA ARG A 818 13.05 -14.46 -1.94
C ARG A 818 11.89 -13.51 -2.19
N VAL A 819 11.95 -12.31 -1.61
CA VAL A 819 10.99 -11.21 -1.80
C VAL A 819 11.79 -9.91 -1.92
N PRO A 820 12.38 -9.64 -3.10
CA PRO A 820 13.22 -8.48 -3.33
C PRO A 820 12.40 -7.21 -3.56
N ASN A 821 11.81 -6.65 -2.49
CA ASN A 821 10.87 -5.52 -2.62
C ASN A 821 11.52 -4.29 -3.27
N GLY A 822 12.81 -4.03 -3.04
CA GLY A 822 13.39 -2.74 -3.42
C GLY A 822 14.79 -2.84 -4.01
N MET A 823 15.07 -1.92 -4.93
CA MET A 823 16.34 -1.79 -5.63
C MET A 823 16.86 -0.36 -5.58
N GLY A 824 18.11 -0.18 -6.01
CA GLY A 824 18.72 1.12 -6.20
C GLY A 824 19.89 1.06 -7.19
N VAL A 825 20.38 2.24 -7.55
CA VAL A 825 21.54 2.41 -8.44
C VAL A 825 22.55 3.32 -7.74
N LEU A 826 23.79 2.84 -7.61
CA LEU A 826 24.90 3.62 -7.08
C LEU A 826 25.40 4.63 -8.12
N PRO A 827 26.15 5.69 -7.71
CA PRO A 827 26.71 6.66 -8.64
C PRO A 827 27.58 6.04 -9.72
N ASP A 828 28.26 4.94 -9.39
CA ASP A 828 29.11 4.16 -10.29
C ASP A 828 28.33 3.18 -11.19
N GLY A 829 26.99 3.20 -11.14
CA GLY A 829 26.10 2.37 -11.95
C GLY A 829 25.94 0.94 -11.46
N ARG A 830 26.59 0.54 -10.37
CA ARG A 830 26.32 -0.74 -9.74
C ARG A 830 24.90 -0.76 -9.16
N LEU A 831 24.24 -1.89 -9.30
CA LEU A 831 22.88 -2.08 -8.80
C LEU A 831 22.91 -2.58 -7.36
N THR A 832 21.94 -2.16 -6.55
CA THR A 832 21.65 -2.74 -5.24
C THR A 832 20.26 -3.35 -5.24
N CYS A 833 20.06 -4.36 -4.42
CA CYS A 833 18.74 -4.92 -4.17
C CYS A 833 18.66 -5.49 -2.76
N SER A 834 17.61 -5.14 -2.03
CA SER A 834 17.34 -5.76 -0.73
C SER A 834 16.53 -7.03 -0.85
N ASP A 835 16.57 -7.87 0.17
CA ASP A 835 15.73 -9.06 0.27
C ASP A 835 15.27 -9.29 1.71
N ASN A 836 14.11 -9.92 1.85
CA ASN A 836 13.44 -10.10 3.13
C ASN A 836 13.73 -11.47 3.75
N GLN A 837 13.95 -11.47 5.07
CA GLN A 837 14.12 -12.70 5.86
C GLN A 837 13.02 -13.73 5.59
N GLY A 838 13.41 -15.01 5.53
CA GLY A 838 12.53 -16.15 5.46
C GLY A 838 13.29 -17.44 5.18
N GLN A 839 12.65 -18.41 4.52
CA GLN A 839 13.34 -19.66 4.14
C GLN A 839 14.57 -19.35 3.29
N TRP A 840 15.73 -19.93 3.64
CA TRP A 840 17.02 -19.67 2.99
C TRP A 840 17.53 -18.23 3.06
N MET A 841 16.82 -17.34 3.74
CA MET A 841 17.18 -15.95 3.95
C MET A 841 17.30 -15.70 5.46
N PRO A 842 18.51 -15.84 6.05
CA PRO A 842 18.70 -15.85 7.49
C PRO A 842 18.22 -14.58 8.19
N ALA A 843 18.46 -13.44 7.56
CA ALA A 843 18.01 -12.12 7.96
C ALA A 843 17.70 -11.29 6.70
N SER A 844 17.05 -10.13 6.87
CA SER A 844 16.92 -9.16 5.79
C SER A 844 18.31 -8.64 5.40
N LYS A 845 18.48 -8.10 4.18
CA LYS A 845 19.80 -7.65 3.71
C LYS A 845 19.72 -6.66 2.57
N ILE A 846 20.83 -5.94 2.35
CA ILE A 846 21.08 -5.19 1.10
C ILE A 846 22.21 -5.90 0.36
N ASN A 847 22.00 -6.20 -0.92
CA ASN A 847 22.99 -6.83 -1.78
C ASN A 847 23.59 -5.79 -2.73
N LEU A 848 24.89 -5.86 -2.96
CA LEU A 848 25.55 -5.20 -4.07
C LEU A 848 25.63 -6.19 -5.24
N LEU A 849 24.95 -5.86 -6.35
CA LEU A 849 24.70 -6.83 -7.41
C LEU A 849 25.87 -6.99 -8.38
N ARG A 850 26.13 -8.23 -8.77
CA ARG A 850 27.04 -8.59 -9.86
C ARG A 850 26.32 -9.44 -10.90
N ARG A 851 26.74 -9.32 -12.16
CA ARG A 851 26.21 -10.13 -13.26
C ARG A 851 26.46 -11.61 -12.97
N GLY A 852 25.41 -12.42 -13.07
CA GLY A 852 25.43 -13.86 -12.77
C GLY A 852 25.47 -14.20 -11.28
N GLY A 853 25.32 -13.22 -10.38
CA GLY A 853 25.36 -13.44 -8.93
C GLY A 853 24.19 -14.28 -8.42
N TYR A 854 24.44 -15.02 -7.33
CA TYR A 854 23.44 -15.84 -6.65
C TYR A 854 23.33 -15.44 -5.18
N TYR A 855 22.21 -14.87 -4.78
CA TYR A 855 22.04 -14.23 -3.47
C TYR A 855 21.39 -15.12 -2.41
N GLY A 856 21.39 -16.45 -2.57
CA GLY A 856 21.20 -17.39 -1.46
C GLY A 856 19.81 -17.99 -1.28
N TRP A 857 18.76 -17.53 -1.98
CA TRP A 857 17.45 -18.18 -1.89
C TRP A 857 17.44 -19.45 -2.77
N VAL A 858 17.19 -20.61 -2.17
CA VAL A 858 17.50 -21.96 -2.73
C VAL A 858 16.40 -22.72 -3.47
N PRO A 859 15.07 -22.52 -3.28
CA PRO A 859 14.02 -23.39 -3.82
C PRO A 859 14.10 -23.72 -5.32
N THR A 860 15.04 -23.12 -6.05
CA THR A 860 15.37 -23.34 -7.46
C THR A 860 16.87 -23.59 -7.73
N TYR A 861 17.63 -24.35 -6.93
CA TYR A 861 19.05 -24.71 -7.23
C TYR A 861 19.33 -26.24 -7.36
N GLY A 862 20.41 -26.69 -8.05
CA GLY A 862 20.64 -28.05 -8.62
C GLY A 862 21.07 -28.23 -10.13
N GLN A 863 22.16 -27.63 -10.64
CA GLN A 863 22.43 -27.53 -12.11
C GLN A 863 22.85 -28.87 -12.76
N LYS A 864 22.48 -29.16 -14.02
CA LYS A 864 23.09 -28.54 -15.22
C LYS A 864 22.03 -28.28 -16.34
N GLY A 865 21.72 -27.00 -16.59
CA GLY A 865 20.73 -26.50 -17.55
C GLY A 865 19.87 -25.30 -17.05
N LYS A 866 19.43 -25.32 -15.77
CA LYS A 866 18.61 -24.34 -14.96
C LYS A 866 17.29 -23.84 -15.58
N TRP A 867 16.05 -23.99 -15.07
CA TRP A 867 15.46 -24.57 -13.83
C TRP A 867 14.00 -25.05 -14.04
N SER A 868 13.79 -25.93 -15.01
CA SER A 868 12.64 -26.85 -15.04
C SER A 868 12.87 -27.80 -16.21
N THR A 869 12.72 -29.10 -15.99
CA THR A 869 12.66 -30.08 -17.09
C THR A 869 11.24 -30.19 -17.69
N ASP A 870 10.27 -29.43 -17.17
CA ASP A 870 8.83 -29.69 -17.31
C ASP A 870 7.89 -28.45 -17.34
N GLY A 871 8.38 -27.24 -17.61
CA GLY A 871 7.53 -26.04 -17.80
C GLY A 871 7.05 -25.32 -16.54
N GLY A 872 7.87 -25.24 -15.48
CA GLY A 872 7.60 -24.40 -14.31
C GLY A 872 7.02 -25.13 -13.09
N LYS A 873 6.96 -26.46 -13.09
CA LYS A 873 6.68 -27.25 -11.87
C LYS A 873 7.98 -27.65 -11.20
N ILE A 874 8.45 -26.83 -10.28
CA ILE A 874 9.67 -27.15 -9.52
C ILE A 874 9.36 -28.27 -8.52
N ASP A 875 9.91 -29.46 -8.73
CA ASP A 875 9.93 -30.52 -7.72
C ASP A 875 10.99 -30.18 -6.66
N LEU A 876 10.54 -29.60 -5.55
CA LEU A 876 11.38 -29.22 -4.41
C LEU A 876 12.17 -30.41 -3.81
N SER A 877 11.72 -31.66 -4.03
CA SER A 877 12.43 -32.85 -3.56
C SER A 877 13.72 -33.14 -4.32
N GLN A 878 13.86 -32.58 -5.53
CA GLN A 878 15.02 -32.76 -6.41
C GLN A 878 16.00 -31.56 -6.36
N VAL A 879 15.68 -30.51 -5.61
CA VAL A 879 16.48 -29.30 -5.49
C VAL A 879 17.71 -29.58 -4.63
N VAL A 880 18.90 -29.40 -5.21
CA VAL A 880 20.18 -29.54 -4.50
C VAL A 880 20.71 -28.13 -4.20
N PRO A 881 20.76 -27.68 -2.93
CA PRO A 881 21.33 -26.37 -2.59
C PRO A 881 22.79 -26.24 -3.06
N PRO A 882 23.23 -25.04 -3.48
CA PRO A 882 24.66 -24.76 -3.63
C PRO A 882 25.36 -24.80 -2.28
N GLU A 883 26.67 -24.97 -2.30
CA GLU A 883 27.51 -24.92 -1.09
C GLU A 883 27.69 -23.50 -0.55
N ASP A 884 27.54 -22.47 -1.39
CA ASP A 884 27.75 -21.07 -1.03
C ASP A 884 26.88 -20.11 -1.86
N PHE A 885 26.82 -18.85 -1.44
CA PHE A 885 26.12 -17.76 -2.12
C PHE A 885 26.87 -16.43 -1.98
N ASP A 886 26.50 -15.47 -2.81
CA ASP A 886 27.07 -14.13 -2.82
C ASP A 886 26.73 -13.34 -1.57
N ARG A 887 27.77 -12.84 -0.91
CA ARG A 887 27.64 -12.14 0.37
C ARG A 887 26.98 -10.77 0.18
N PRO A 888 26.03 -10.38 1.05
CA PRO A 888 25.39 -9.08 0.94
C PRO A 888 26.35 -7.94 1.28
N LEU A 889 25.98 -6.70 0.91
CA LEU A 889 26.65 -5.52 1.42
C LEU A 889 26.51 -5.43 2.94
N VAL A 890 25.29 -5.64 3.45
CA VAL A 890 24.97 -5.61 4.88
C VAL A 890 23.77 -6.51 5.19
N TRP A 891 23.87 -7.27 6.28
CA TRP A 891 22.74 -7.95 6.92
C TRP A 891 21.99 -7.00 7.84
N ILE A 892 20.68 -7.18 7.93
CA ILE A 892 19.78 -6.35 8.71
C ILE A 892 18.96 -7.27 9.63
N PRO A 893 19.16 -7.18 10.97
CA PRO A 893 18.46 -8.05 11.92
C PRO A 893 16.95 -7.85 11.87
N HIS A 894 16.19 -8.94 12.08
CA HIS A 894 14.72 -8.91 11.99
C HIS A 894 14.06 -7.87 12.90
N GLU A 895 14.56 -7.74 14.14
CA GLU A 895 14.03 -6.81 15.13
C GLU A 895 14.25 -5.34 14.70
N PHE A 896 15.35 -5.10 13.97
CA PHE A 896 15.71 -3.80 13.42
C PHE A 896 14.92 -3.48 12.14
N ASP A 897 14.84 -4.43 11.19
CA ASP A 897 13.97 -4.32 10.01
C ASP A 897 13.39 -5.69 9.61
N ASN A 898 12.08 -5.83 9.77
CA ASN A 898 11.38 -7.07 9.47
C ASN A 898 11.00 -7.22 7.98
N SER A 899 11.01 -6.13 7.21
CA SER A 899 10.67 -6.14 5.78
C SER A 899 11.28 -4.93 5.06
N SER A 900 12.29 -5.18 4.25
CA SER A 900 13.05 -4.17 3.54
C SER A 900 12.28 -3.55 2.36
N GLY A 901 12.60 -2.30 2.05
CA GLY A 901 12.15 -1.55 0.87
C GLY A 901 13.32 -1.18 -0.06
N GLY A 902 13.19 -0.09 -0.82
CA GLY A 902 14.15 0.37 -1.84
C GLY A 902 15.46 0.94 -1.31
N GLN A 903 16.35 1.26 -2.26
CA GLN A 903 17.54 2.06 -1.99
C GLN A 903 17.58 3.29 -2.89
N LEU A 904 18.16 4.38 -2.38
CA LEU A 904 18.35 5.64 -3.11
C LEU A 904 19.73 6.19 -2.82
N TRP A 905 20.52 6.49 -3.85
CA TRP A 905 21.69 7.33 -3.66
C TRP A 905 21.28 8.80 -3.50
N ALA A 906 21.49 9.38 -2.32
CA ALA A 906 21.16 10.78 -2.06
C ALA A 906 22.29 11.69 -2.52
N GLY A 907 22.40 11.93 -3.83
CA GLY A 907 23.54 12.67 -4.41
C GLY A 907 23.44 14.20 -4.38
N ASP A 908 22.27 14.76 -4.09
CA ASP A 908 22.05 16.21 -4.15
C ASP A 908 22.52 16.90 -2.87
N SER A 909 23.49 17.82 -2.99
CA SER A 909 24.08 18.52 -1.85
C SER A 909 23.09 19.44 -1.12
N ARG A 910 21.99 19.85 -1.76
CA ARG A 910 20.92 20.64 -1.11
C ARG A 910 20.20 19.86 -0.02
N TRP A 911 20.38 18.54 0.01
CA TRP A 911 19.85 17.68 1.07
C TRP A 911 20.72 17.62 2.32
N GLY A 912 21.77 18.43 2.40
CA GLY A 912 22.54 18.65 3.63
C GLY A 912 23.51 17.49 3.97
N PRO A 913 23.84 17.31 5.26
CA PRO A 913 24.92 16.41 5.69
C PRO A 913 24.73 14.93 5.35
N LEU A 914 23.49 14.45 5.17
CA LEU A 914 23.22 13.07 4.74
C LEU A 914 23.44 12.85 3.23
N SER A 915 23.65 13.91 2.45
CA SER A 915 24.00 13.76 1.02
C SER A 915 25.30 12.97 0.84
N GLY A 916 25.45 12.30 -0.30
CA GLY A 916 26.59 11.43 -0.59
C GLY A 916 26.52 10.03 0.03
N HIS A 917 25.35 9.63 0.55
CA HIS A 917 25.15 8.31 1.16
C HIS A 917 24.08 7.49 0.42
N LEU A 918 24.21 6.17 0.52
CA LEU A 918 23.16 5.25 0.10
C LEU A 918 22.10 5.19 1.19
N LEU A 919 20.86 5.55 0.85
CA LEU A 919 19.70 5.39 1.71
C LEU A 919 19.04 4.04 1.50
N HIS A 920 18.44 3.52 2.56
CA HIS A 920 17.59 2.34 2.53
C HIS A 920 16.23 2.65 3.16
N THR A 921 15.14 2.11 2.62
CA THR A 921 13.80 2.25 3.19
C THR A 921 13.31 0.93 3.78
N SER A 922 12.44 1.00 4.78
CA SER A 922 11.78 -0.15 5.40
C SER A 922 10.28 -0.14 5.10
N PHE A 923 9.80 -1.20 4.46
CA PHE A 923 8.37 -1.47 4.32
C PHE A 923 7.78 -1.89 5.68
N GLY A 924 8.52 -2.71 6.43
CA GLY A 924 8.09 -3.28 7.69
C GLY A 924 7.90 -2.23 8.78
N LYS A 925 8.84 -1.30 8.90
CA LYS A 925 8.89 -0.33 9.99
C LYS A 925 8.49 1.09 9.58
N GLY A 926 8.47 1.41 8.29
CA GLY A 926 8.31 2.82 7.86
C GLY A 926 9.50 3.67 8.30
N TRP A 927 10.70 3.10 8.27
CA TRP A 927 11.95 3.75 8.65
C TRP A 927 12.84 3.96 7.44
N MET A 928 13.72 4.96 7.55
CA MET A 928 14.78 5.22 6.59
C MET A 928 16.13 5.10 7.27
N TYR A 929 17.11 4.57 6.55
CA TYR A 929 18.47 4.35 7.02
C TYR A 929 19.45 4.97 6.05
N TYR A 930 20.67 5.24 6.51
CA TYR A 930 21.82 5.51 5.66
C TYR A 930 22.86 4.40 5.84
N VAL A 931 23.56 4.10 4.74
CA VAL A 931 24.53 3.02 4.65
C VAL A 931 25.91 3.60 4.39
N LEU A 932 26.85 3.25 5.27
CA LEU A 932 28.27 3.53 5.18
C LEU A 932 28.97 2.32 4.56
N THR A 933 29.92 2.52 3.64
CA THR A 933 30.57 1.41 2.94
C THR A 933 32.08 1.44 3.11
N GLN A 934 32.69 0.26 3.23
CA GLN A 934 34.13 0.07 3.27
C GLN A 934 34.53 -0.97 2.21
N GLN A 935 35.46 -0.59 1.34
CA GLN A 935 36.13 -1.53 0.44
C GLN A 935 37.33 -2.17 1.15
N VAL A 936 37.40 -3.50 1.14
CA VAL A 936 38.52 -4.29 1.69
C VAL A 936 38.92 -5.34 0.66
N GLY A 937 40.04 -5.10 -0.03
CA GLY A 937 40.43 -5.93 -1.18
C GLY A 937 39.36 -5.88 -2.28
N ASP A 938 38.87 -7.05 -2.69
CA ASP A 938 37.80 -7.21 -3.68
C ASP A 938 36.38 -7.17 -3.09
N ARG A 939 36.24 -7.06 -1.76
CA ARG A 939 34.95 -7.09 -1.06
C ARG A 939 34.51 -5.70 -0.61
N THR A 940 33.23 -5.41 -0.82
CA THR A 940 32.55 -4.27 -0.21
C THR A 940 31.74 -4.78 0.98
N GLN A 941 31.84 -4.09 2.11
CA GLN A 941 31.03 -4.37 3.30
C GLN A 941 30.40 -3.07 3.82
N GLY A 942 29.25 -3.18 4.48
CA GLY A 942 28.43 -2.02 4.82
C GLY A 942 27.97 -1.99 6.28
N ALA A 943 27.91 -0.78 6.82
CA ALA A 943 27.25 -0.47 8.08
C ALA A 943 25.96 0.31 7.81
N ILE A 944 24.88 -0.01 8.51
CA ILE A 944 23.57 0.63 8.38
C ILE A 944 23.16 1.28 9.69
N ILE A 945 22.61 2.49 9.58
CA ILE A 945 22.20 3.32 10.72
C ILE A 945 20.82 3.93 10.43
N LYS A 946 19.93 3.86 11.41
CA LYS A 946 18.54 4.34 11.32
C LYS A 946 18.45 5.86 11.52
N LEU A 947 17.63 6.53 10.70
CA LEU A 947 17.23 7.91 10.92
C LEU A 947 16.10 7.99 11.97
N PRO A 948 16.06 9.01 12.85
CA PRO A 948 15.08 9.19 13.92
C PRO A 948 13.72 9.71 13.39
N PHE A 949 13.23 9.16 12.29
CA PHE A 949 11.97 9.56 11.67
C PHE A 949 11.07 8.34 11.46
N ASP A 950 9.82 8.49 11.87
CA ASP A 950 8.77 7.50 11.71
C ASP A 950 7.85 7.93 10.56
N PHE A 951 8.02 7.31 9.39
CA PHE A 951 7.14 7.57 8.24
C PHE A 951 5.75 6.99 8.50
N GLN A 952 4.71 7.66 8.01
CA GLN A 952 3.31 7.28 8.24
C GLN A 952 2.91 5.95 7.60
N THR A 953 3.69 5.44 6.64
CA THR A 953 3.43 4.21 5.89
C THR A 953 4.70 3.36 5.75
N GLY A 954 4.56 2.09 5.37
CA GLY A 954 5.67 1.22 5.04
C GLY A 954 6.35 1.68 3.76
N ILE A 955 7.47 2.39 3.87
CA ILE A 955 8.10 3.04 2.72
C ILE A 955 8.89 2.06 1.84
N MET A 956 8.51 2.00 0.58
CA MET A 956 9.03 1.05 -0.42
C MET A 956 9.96 1.71 -1.42
N ARG A 957 9.69 2.95 -1.83
CA ARG A 957 10.47 3.65 -2.86
C ARG A 957 10.80 5.06 -2.38
N ALA A 958 12.01 5.50 -2.69
CA ALA A 958 12.44 6.88 -2.47
C ALA A 958 13.05 7.48 -3.73
N ARG A 959 12.88 8.79 -3.91
CA ARG A 959 13.44 9.58 -5.01
C ARG A 959 13.85 10.97 -4.53
N THR A 960 14.88 11.54 -5.16
CA THR A 960 15.26 12.94 -4.97
C THR A 960 14.49 13.80 -5.96
N HIS A 961 13.83 14.85 -5.46
CA HIS A 961 13.09 15.76 -6.31
C HIS A 961 14.05 16.72 -7.03
N PRO A 962 13.97 16.85 -8.38
CA PRO A 962 14.99 17.56 -9.15
C PRO A 962 15.03 19.07 -8.85
N ARG A 963 13.88 19.69 -8.55
CA ARG A 963 13.80 21.14 -8.28
C ARG A 963 14.25 21.57 -6.88
N ASP A 964 13.91 20.84 -5.82
CA ASP A 964 14.24 21.25 -4.44
C ASP A 964 15.41 20.43 -3.81
N GLY A 965 15.82 19.34 -4.46
CA GLY A 965 16.91 18.47 -4.00
C GLY A 965 16.58 17.64 -2.76
N GLN A 966 15.32 17.60 -2.32
CA GLN A 966 14.90 16.89 -1.12
C GLN A 966 14.52 15.42 -1.44
N VAL A 967 14.51 14.57 -0.41
CA VAL A 967 14.19 13.14 -0.55
C VAL A 967 12.72 12.90 -0.21
N TYR A 968 12.02 12.24 -1.13
CA TYR A 968 10.63 11.83 -1.00
C TYR A 968 10.58 10.32 -0.90
N ALA A 969 9.68 9.80 -0.05
CA ALA A 969 9.43 8.38 0.07
C ALA A 969 7.94 8.09 0.05
N VAL A 970 7.61 6.92 -0.52
CA VAL A 970 6.25 6.44 -0.72
C VAL A 970 6.13 4.99 -0.31
N GLY A 971 4.92 4.59 0.09
CA GLY A 971 4.57 3.19 0.22
C GLY A 971 3.17 2.96 0.75
N LEU A 972 2.98 1.77 1.31
CA LEU A 972 1.70 1.27 1.80
C LEU A 972 1.94 0.32 2.97
N GLN A 973 0.87 -0.20 3.58
CA GLN A 973 0.95 -1.17 4.68
C GLN A 973 0.71 -2.59 4.17
N GLY A 974 -0.24 -2.75 3.24
CA GLY A 974 -0.49 -3.97 2.48
C GLY A 974 -0.44 -5.24 3.32
N TRP A 975 0.64 -6.01 3.15
CA TRP A 975 0.79 -7.37 3.68
C TRP A 975 1.73 -7.44 4.90
N ASN A 976 1.98 -6.31 5.55
CA ASN A 976 2.97 -6.17 6.63
C ASN A 976 2.47 -6.70 7.98
N GLY A 977 2.38 -8.03 8.12
CA GLY A 977 1.78 -8.69 9.29
C GLY A 977 2.54 -8.51 10.63
N SER A 978 3.84 -8.18 10.61
CA SER A 978 4.67 -7.97 11.81
C SER A 978 5.33 -6.58 11.86
N GLY A 979 4.81 -5.64 11.08
CA GLY A 979 5.35 -4.30 10.94
C GLY A 979 5.20 -3.42 12.17
N ARG A 980 5.77 -2.20 12.08
CA ARG A 980 5.50 -1.14 13.06
C ARG A 980 3.99 -0.87 13.07
N ILE A 981 3.41 -0.82 14.26
CA ILE A 981 1.98 -0.59 14.43
C ILE A 981 1.65 0.85 14.00
N GLY A 982 0.46 1.05 13.40
CA GLY A 982 -0.04 2.38 13.02
C GLY A 982 0.37 2.86 11.62
N LEU A 983 1.08 2.03 10.84
CA LEU A 983 1.38 2.32 9.44
C LEU A 983 0.11 2.32 8.58
N ARG A 984 0.01 3.31 7.69
CA ARG A 984 -1.13 3.53 6.78
C ARG A 984 -0.96 2.76 5.48
N ASP A 985 -2.07 2.44 4.82
CA ASP A 985 -2.06 1.77 3.52
C ASP A 985 -1.75 2.70 2.34
N GLU A 986 -1.40 3.95 2.64
CA GLU A 986 -1.06 5.01 1.71
C GLU A 986 -0.19 6.06 2.42
N GLY A 987 0.71 6.71 1.69
CA GLY A 987 1.48 7.82 2.24
C GLY A 987 2.62 8.27 1.34
N ILE A 988 2.77 9.59 1.25
CA ILE A 988 3.91 10.24 0.60
C ILE A 988 4.47 11.29 1.56
N GLN A 989 5.76 11.21 1.86
CA GLN A 989 6.42 12.16 2.75
C GLN A 989 7.76 12.61 2.20
N ARG A 990 8.10 13.88 2.49
CA ARG A 990 9.37 14.50 2.13
C ARG A 990 10.21 14.65 3.39
N LEU A 991 11.35 13.98 3.44
CA LEU A 991 12.37 14.26 4.43
C LEU A 991 13.20 15.46 3.94
N ARG A 992 12.98 16.63 4.53
CA ARG A 992 13.55 17.91 4.11
C ARG A 992 14.65 18.35 5.05
N TYR A 993 15.79 18.74 4.50
CA TYR A 993 16.84 19.43 5.23
C TYR A 993 16.40 20.85 5.60
N THR A 994 16.55 21.24 6.86
CA THR A 994 16.07 22.55 7.36
C THR A 994 17.15 23.62 7.39
N GLY A 995 18.38 23.28 7.00
CA GLY A 995 19.53 24.19 7.05
C GLY A 995 20.22 24.24 8.41
N ARG A 996 19.75 23.49 9.42
CA ARG A 996 20.40 23.37 10.73
C ARG A 996 21.45 22.25 10.72
N ASP A 997 22.38 22.29 11.67
CA ASP A 997 23.40 21.26 11.81
C ASP A 997 22.78 19.92 12.19
N TRP A 998 23.18 18.86 11.48
CA TRP A 998 22.81 17.48 11.76
C TRP A 998 24.00 16.72 12.31
N LYS A 999 23.88 16.12 13.50
CA LYS A 999 24.94 15.32 14.11
C LYS A 999 24.79 13.84 13.71
N MET A 1000 25.86 13.22 13.23
CA MET A 1000 25.86 11.82 12.78
C MET A 1000 27.23 11.15 12.84
N VAL A 1001 27.24 9.82 12.77
CA VAL A 1001 28.39 9.03 12.34
C VAL A 1001 28.48 9.13 10.81
N SER A 1002 29.47 9.86 10.31
CA SER A 1002 29.70 10.10 8.88
C SER A 1002 30.51 9.01 8.18
N ASP A 1003 31.27 8.19 8.91
CA ASP A 1003 32.04 7.07 8.34
C ASP A 1003 32.28 5.97 9.38
N ALA A 1004 32.41 4.73 8.93
CA ALA A 1004 32.67 3.56 9.76
C ALA A 1004 33.65 2.61 9.05
N LYS A 1005 34.82 2.37 9.66
CA LYS A 1005 35.87 1.48 9.14
C LYS A 1005 36.43 0.52 10.19
N VAL A 1006 36.60 -0.75 9.82
CA VAL A 1006 37.36 -1.70 10.64
C VAL A 1006 38.82 -1.74 10.20
N LYS A 1007 39.70 -1.92 11.17
CA LYS A 1007 41.13 -2.21 11.00
C LYS A 1007 41.50 -3.40 11.89
N ARG A 1008 42.71 -3.91 11.75
CA ARG A 1008 43.22 -5.00 12.60
C ARG A 1008 43.10 -4.63 14.09
N GLY A 1009 42.18 -5.28 14.80
CA GLY A 1009 41.94 -5.08 16.23
C GLY A 1009 41.33 -3.73 16.62
N GLU A 1010 40.83 -2.94 15.66
CA GLU A 1010 40.32 -1.60 15.91
C GLU A 1010 39.04 -1.32 15.10
N ILE A 1011 38.05 -0.72 15.75
CA ILE A 1011 36.86 -0.14 15.12
C ILE A 1011 37.05 1.38 15.10
N VAL A 1012 36.83 1.99 13.93
CA VAL A 1012 36.99 3.44 13.73
C VAL A 1012 35.66 4.03 13.26
N LEU A 1013 35.08 4.91 14.08
CA LEU A 1013 33.88 5.68 13.73
C LEU A 1013 34.26 7.15 13.59
N GLN A 1014 33.86 7.78 12.48
CA GLN A 1014 34.03 9.21 12.28
C GLN A 1014 32.69 9.90 12.46
N CYS A 1015 32.64 10.91 13.32
CA CYS A 1015 31.49 11.80 13.50
C CYS A 1015 31.74 13.12 12.77
N ASN A 1016 30.67 13.75 12.30
CA ASN A 1016 30.76 15.09 11.69
C ASN A 1016 30.75 16.23 12.74
N PHE A 1017 30.90 15.90 14.02
CA PHE A 1017 30.95 16.82 15.14
C PHE A 1017 31.99 16.36 16.18
N PRO A 1018 32.57 17.28 16.97
CA PRO A 1018 33.52 16.93 18.03
C PRO A 1018 32.80 16.32 19.24
N ILE A 1019 33.31 15.19 19.73
CA ILE A 1019 32.82 14.45 20.90
C ILE A 1019 33.52 14.96 22.17
N ALA A 1020 32.75 15.14 23.25
CA ALA A 1020 33.29 15.49 24.56
C ALA A 1020 34.09 14.32 25.15
N ALA A 1021 35.38 14.55 25.45
CA ALA A 1021 36.32 13.51 25.86
C ALA A 1021 35.94 12.79 27.18
N ASP A 1022 35.26 13.46 28.10
CA ASP A 1022 34.77 12.83 29.34
C ASP A 1022 33.61 11.85 29.08
N SER A 1023 32.84 12.08 28.01
CA SER A 1023 31.65 11.29 27.71
C SER A 1023 31.98 9.88 27.26
N ILE A 1024 33.12 9.67 26.59
CA ILE A 1024 33.58 8.35 26.14
C ILE A 1024 34.12 7.47 27.29
N LEU A 1025 34.40 8.07 28.46
CA LEU A 1025 34.91 7.36 29.63
C LEU A 1025 33.79 6.80 30.53
N ARG A 1026 32.53 7.12 30.23
CA ARG A 1026 31.38 6.62 31.01
C ARG A 1026 31.18 5.14 30.75
N GLU A 1027 30.79 4.42 31.80
CA GLU A 1027 30.39 3.02 31.66
C GLU A 1027 29.20 2.90 30.69
N GLY A 1028 29.30 1.99 29.72
CA GLY A 1028 28.28 1.81 28.68
C GLY A 1028 28.24 2.90 27.60
N ALA A 1029 29.22 3.82 27.55
CA ALA A 1029 29.33 4.82 26.49
C ALA A 1029 29.53 4.17 25.10
N VAL A 1030 30.22 3.03 25.06
CA VAL A 1030 30.37 2.20 23.86
C VAL A 1030 30.17 0.75 24.26
N THR A 1031 29.26 0.06 23.60
CA THR A 1031 29.12 -1.40 23.67
C THR A 1031 29.28 -1.99 22.28
N VAL A 1032 29.94 -3.15 22.20
CA VAL A 1032 30.18 -3.85 20.93
C VAL A 1032 29.77 -5.30 21.10
N GLU A 1033 28.86 -5.73 20.24
CA GLU A 1033 28.32 -7.09 20.20
C GLU A 1033 28.50 -7.69 18.82
N ALA A 1034 28.61 -9.02 18.74
CA ALA A 1034 28.79 -9.69 17.46
C ALA A 1034 28.07 -11.05 17.39
N TRP A 1035 27.50 -11.35 16.23
CA TRP A 1035 26.87 -12.63 15.93
C TRP A 1035 26.93 -12.99 14.45
N ASN A 1036 26.72 -14.27 14.17
CA ASN A 1036 26.58 -14.85 12.85
C ASN A 1036 25.18 -15.43 12.65
N TYR A 1037 24.82 -15.63 11.40
CA TYR A 1037 23.60 -16.31 11.00
C TYR A 1037 23.90 -17.67 10.37
N ARG A 1038 22.91 -18.57 10.40
CA ARG A 1038 22.97 -19.86 9.71
C ARG A 1038 22.11 -19.82 8.46
N TRP A 1039 22.74 -20.04 7.32
CA TRP A 1039 22.05 -20.25 6.07
C TRP A 1039 21.48 -21.67 6.01
N SER A 1040 20.15 -21.77 5.95
CA SER A 1040 19.43 -23.04 5.95
C SER A 1040 18.02 -22.89 5.38
N SER A 1041 17.33 -23.99 5.13
CA SER A 1041 15.93 -23.99 4.70
C SER A 1041 14.93 -23.49 5.76
N ALA A 1042 15.37 -23.34 7.02
CA ALA A 1042 14.52 -22.79 8.08
C ALA A 1042 14.13 -21.34 7.79
N TYR A 1043 13.01 -20.90 8.36
CA TYR A 1043 12.57 -19.51 8.21
C TYR A 1043 13.44 -18.60 9.09
N GLY A 1044 14.30 -17.81 8.46
CA GLY A 1044 15.28 -16.97 9.15
C GLY A 1044 16.35 -17.79 9.88
N SER A 1045 17.07 -17.13 10.78
CA SER A 1045 18.07 -17.73 11.65
C SER A 1045 18.05 -17.08 13.02
N ASP A 1046 18.26 -17.90 14.05
CA ASP A 1046 18.70 -17.38 15.34
C ASP A 1046 20.07 -16.68 15.19
N GLN A 1047 20.44 -15.90 16.19
CA GLN A 1047 21.78 -15.33 16.31
C GLN A 1047 22.73 -16.39 16.89
N TYR A 1048 23.93 -16.51 16.32
CA TYR A 1048 24.94 -17.48 16.77
C TYR A 1048 26.24 -16.79 17.17
N SER A 1049 26.75 -17.16 18.35
CA SER A 1049 28.01 -16.67 18.90
C SER A 1049 29.17 -17.01 17.95
N PRO A 1050 29.93 -16.02 17.46
CA PRO A 1050 31.08 -16.26 16.57
C PRO A 1050 32.21 -17.03 17.28
N THR A 1051 32.26 -17.03 18.61
CA THR A 1051 33.24 -17.77 19.41
C THR A 1051 32.84 -19.23 19.65
N THR A 1052 31.57 -19.49 19.96
CA THR A 1052 31.14 -20.82 20.41
C THR A 1052 30.35 -21.60 19.35
N GLY A 1053 29.83 -20.92 18.32
CA GLY A 1053 28.96 -21.49 17.30
C GLY A 1053 27.56 -21.89 17.81
N LYS A 1054 27.21 -21.56 19.06
CA LYS A 1054 25.92 -21.84 19.70
C LYS A 1054 24.98 -20.62 19.62
N PRO A 1055 23.65 -20.80 19.75
CA PRO A 1055 22.73 -19.68 19.81
C PRO A 1055 23.13 -18.67 20.89
N GLY A 1056 23.16 -17.39 20.54
CA GLY A 1056 23.57 -16.28 21.39
C GLY A 1056 24.42 -15.22 20.67
N VAL A 1057 24.84 -14.22 21.44
CA VAL A 1057 25.63 -13.06 20.99
C VAL A 1057 26.92 -12.99 21.81
N ASP A 1058 28.02 -12.58 21.19
CA ASP A 1058 29.28 -12.31 21.88
C ASP A 1058 29.42 -10.81 22.19
N SER A 1059 29.58 -10.44 23.45
CA SER A 1059 30.02 -9.08 23.83
C SER A 1059 31.55 -8.99 23.73
N LEU A 1060 32.06 -8.01 22.97
CA LEU A 1060 33.50 -7.84 22.75
C LEU A 1060 34.13 -7.02 23.88
N ALA A 1061 35.23 -7.52 24.45
CA ALA A 1061 35.99 -6.79 25.44
C ALA A 1061 36.78 -5.64 24.79
N LEU A 1062 36.53 -4.41 25.23
CA LEU A 1062 37.19 -3.20 24.73
C LEU A 1062 38.43 -2.91 25.59
N LYS A 1063 39.61 -2.79 24.97
CA LYS A 1063 40.86 -2.45 25.66
C LYS A 1063 41.02 -0.95 25.89
N ARG A 1064 40.65 -0.15 24.89
CA ARG A 1064 40.81 1.30 24.91
C ARG A 1064 39.79 1.95 23.99
N ILE A 1065 39.27 3.09 24.42
CA ILE A 1065 38.48 4.01 23.60
C ILE A 1065 39.25 5.34 23.59
N ALA A 1066 39.52 5.89 22.41
CA ALA A 1066 40.26 7.13 22.27
C ALA A 1066 39.67 8.00 21.17
N LEU A 1067 39.85 9.31 21.30
CA LEU A 1067 39.56 10.29 20.25
C LEU A 1067 40.84 10.69 19.54
N ASP A 1068 40.73 11.16 18.30
CA ASP A 1068 41.79 11.91 17.63
C ASP A 1068 41.95 13.32 18.22
N LYS A 1069 42.82 14.14 17.62
CA LYS A 1069 43.12 15.48 18.15
C LYS A 1069 41.92 16.42 18.02
N GLU A 1070 41.16 16.26 16.94
CA GLU A 1070 40.00 17.06 16.59
C GLU A 1070 38.74 16.62 17.35
N GLY A 1071 38.75 15.44 17.97
CA GLY A 1071 37.63 14.90 18.73
C GLY A 1071 36.52 14.30 17.86
N THR A 1072 36.75 14.17 16.55
CA THR A 1072 35.74 13.73 15.57
C THR A 1072 35.90 12.26 15.18
N VAL A 1073 37.05 11.65 15.46
CA VAL A 1073 37.29 10.22 15.17
C VAL A 1073 37.39 9.43 16.47
N LEU A 1074 36.45 8.52 16.67
CA LEU A 1074 36.43 7.56 17.76
C LEU A 1074 37.12 6.25 17.36
N ARG A 1075 38.18 5.91 18.08
CA ARG A 1075 38.95 4.67 17.92
C ARG A 1075 38.71 3.73 19.09
N ILE A 1076 38.21 2.54 18.79
CA ILE A 1076 37.84 1.52 19.77
C ILE A 1076 38.73 0.30 19.54
N GLU A 1077 39.63 0.03 20.48
CA GLU A 1077 40.52 -1.13 20.45
C GLU A 1077 39.76 -2.38 20.91
N ALA A 1078 39.48 -3.28 19.96
CA ALA A 1078 38.73 -4.51 20.14
C ALA A 1078 39.57 -5.69 19.61
N PRO A 1079 40.44 -6.29 20.44
CA PRO A 1079 41.37 -7.35 19.99
C PRO A 1079 40.69 -8.62 19.47
N GLN A 1080 39.43 -8.84 19.87
CA GLN A 1080 38.62 -10.00 19.50
C GLN A 1080 37.85 -9.78 18.18
N LEU A 1081 38.01 -8.61 17.54
CA LEU A 1081 37.37 -8.28 16.28
C LEU A 1081 37.78 -9.28 15.20
N ARG A 1082 36.78 -9.83 14.52
CA ARG A 1082 36.92 -10.84 13.46
C ARG A 1082 35.81 -10.66 12.42
N PRO A 1083 35.90 -11.29 11.24
CA PRO A 1083 34.79 -11.35 10.31
C PRO A 1083 33.53 -11.95 10.95
N VAL A 1084 32.40 -11.25 10.80
CA VAL A 1084 31.10 -11.61 11.36
C VAL A 1084 29.98 -11.11 10.44
N ASP A 1085 28.85 -11.82 10.40
CA ASP A 1085 27.68 -11.34 9.67
C ASP A 1085 27.13 -10.04 10.27
N GLN A 1086 27.22 -9.91 11.60
CA GLN A 1086 26.74 -8.74 12.32
C GLN A 1086 27.68 -8.36 13.46
N LEU A 1087 28.15 -7.12 13.40
CA LEU A 1087 28.77 -6.35 14.47
C LEU A 1087 27.77 -5.24 14.82
N HIS A 1088 27.41 -5.11 16.09
CA HIS A 1088 26.49 -4.08 16.58
C HIS A 1088 27.25 -3.19 17.55
N VAL A 1089 27.33 -1.91 17.24
CA VAL A 1089 27.97 -0.91 18.09
C VAL A 1089 26.89 0.04 18.59
N THR A 1090 26.73 0.14 19.91
CA THR A 1090 25.91 1.19 20.52
C THR A 1090 26.83 2.28 21.04
N LEU A 1091 26.55 3.52 20.67
CA LEU A 1091 27.27 4.71 21.07
C LEU A 1091 26.36 5.60 21.91
N ARG A 1092 26.80 6.00 23.11
CA ARG A 1092 26.12 6.94 24.01
C ARG A 1092 27.10 7.98 24.52
N VAL A 1093 27.25 9.05 23.75
CA VAL A 1093 28.25 10.11 24.02
C VAL A 1093 27.59 11.48 24.11
N LYS A 1094 28.39 12.50 24.40
CA LYS A 1094 27.98 13.90 24.27
C LYS A 1094 28.84 14.59 23.22
N ALA A 1095 28.23 15.47 22.45
CA ALA A 1095 28.99 16.44 21.68
C ALA A 1095 29.71 17.43 22.61
N GLN A 1096 30.72 18.12 22.09
CA GLN A 1096 31.48 19.12 22.84
C GLN A 1096 30.61 20.26 23.40
N ASP A 1097 29.48 20.54 22.75
CA ASP A 1097 28.46 21.51 23.19
C ASP A 1097 27.55 20.99 24.32
N GLY A 1098 27.73 19.74 24.76
CA GLY A 1098 26.97 19.09 25.81
C GLY A 1098 25.72 18.33 25.34
N THR A 1099 25.37 18.41 24.05
CA THR A 1099 24.22 17.69 23.46
C THR A 1099 24.44 16.19 23.54
N SER A 1100 23.46 15.43 24.03
CA SER A 1100 23.51 13.97 24.01
C SER A 1100 23.43 13.44 22.59
N PHE A 1101 24.21 12.41 22.28
CA PHE A 1101 24.19 11.71 21.00
C PHE A 1101 24.19 10.21 21.25
N GLU A 1102 23.09 9.55 20.85
CA GLU A 1102 22.93 8.10 20.93
C GLU A 1102 22.73 7.53 19.53
N GLU A 1103 23.48 6.48 19.20
CA GLU A 1103 23.45 5.88 17.87
C GLU A 1103 23.70 4.37 17.93
N GLU A 1104 23.11 3.64 17.00
CA GLU A 1104 23.37 2.22 16.78
C GLU A 1104 23.86 1.96 15.37
N VAL A 1105 25.00 1.27 15.27
CA VAL A 1105 25.62 0.91 14.01
C VAL A 1105 25.55 -0.60 13.86
N TYR A 1106 24.75 -1.07 12.89
CA TYR A 1106 24.67 -2.47 12.51
C TYR A 1106 25.57 -2.69 11.30
N TRP A 1107 26.57 -3.55 11.41
CA TRP A 1107 27.63 -3.66 10.42
C TRP A 1107 27.98 -5.10 10.08
N THR A 1108 28.02 -5.43 8.80
CA THR A 1108 28.57 -6.71 8.32
C THR A 1108 30.07 -6.59 8.05
N ILE A 1109 30.86 -7.52 8.58
CA ILE A 1109 32.33 -7.54 8.43
C ILE A 1109 32.74 -8.80 7.66
N HIS A 1110 32.94 -8.68 6.35
CA HIS A 1110 33.39 -9.81 5.52
C HIS A 1110 34.89 -10.07 5.66
N ALA A 1111 35.67 -9.00 5.82
CA ALA A 1111 37.10 -9.06 5.94
C ALA A 1111 37.62 -7.93 6.84
N ILE A 1112 38.79 -8.14 7.42
CA ILE A 1112 39.54 -7.12 8.15
C ILE A 1112 40.76 -6.78 7.29
N PRO A 1113 41.04 -5.49 7.00
CA PRO A 1113 42.23 -5.11 6.29
C PRO A 1113 43.49 -5.69 6.93
N GLU A 1114 44.38 -6.30 6.12
CA GLU A 1114 45.77 -6.50 6.53
C GLU A 1114 46.41 -5.13 6.77
N GLU A 1115 47.46 -5.03 7.61
CA GLU A 1115 48.04 -3.75 8.02
C GLU A 1115 48.16 -2.77 6.85
N LEU A 1116 47.69 -1.52 7.04
CA LEU A 1116 47.83 -0.49 6.01
C LEU A 1116 49.31 -0.36 5.58
N PRO A 1117 49.59 -0.12 4.29
CA PRO A 1117 50.90 0.40 3.89
C PRO A 1117 51.26 1.58 4.79
N LYS A 1118 52.51 1.62 5.24
CA LYS A 1118 53.06 2.76 5.98
C LYS A 1118 53.08 3.97 5.04
N ASP A 1119 52.04 4.79 5.09
CA ASP A 1119 52.09 6.19 4.65
C ASP A 1119 52.31 7.10 5.85
#